data_AF-A0A7C2ME24-F1
#
_entry.id   AF-A0A7C2ME24-F1
#
_cell.length_a   1.000
_cell.length_b   1.000
_cell.length_c   1.000
_cell.angle_alpha   90.00
_cell.angle_beta   90.00
_cell.angle_gamma   90.00
#
_symmetry.space_group_name_H-M   'P 1'
#
loop_
_entity.id
_entity.type
_entity.pdbx_description
1 polymer ?
#
loop_
_entity_poly.entity_id
_entity_poly.type
_entity_poly.pdbx_seq_one_letter_code
_entity_poly.pdbx_strand_id
1 'polypeptide(L)'
;RPDRSEWDQIPASSDAGRRIATVQALEAAGATVQVVRADVCDQARMSSVIEALNQTMPPLRGIVHAAGVLAPQALIDMDLATLEEILQPKVAGAWVLHQLTRGAELDFFVLLSSGAAVWGSQQGAHYAAANHFLDALAHNRHAAGLPALSINWGWWAGGGMVSAEAGRFFTQIGLTAIPSEQALDVLGRLLGAGVVQRTVAAVDWNVFKPIYEAKKRRPFLDQVGTPSQIQVKPSSAEGPTFLQQLQEAPVGQRQSLLHAYLRQRIAQRLRMKEADIEPERNLMEYGLDSIMAMELAQHLSRDFEINFYPSEIFRRATVNELVAYLARELDQTRQPTGAALPELPALPSASVLPAQRRGRPRLAPPPEKIPGIVFLLSSPRSGSTLLRVMLAGHPDLFCPPELHLLPFAGMQERSKKLDRTYLDEGLQRALMELMSLDAEASAALVDNWTAQDLPIHKVYSLLKQLAGPRLLVDKSPSYAADISILERAEELFEEAKYIHLIRHPYAVTESTVRIRLDKLLGIDAVDPFTFAEELWATSNSNLINFFRQLDPARCHLIRYEELVREPAAVMRRLCEFLGIFFDEALLKPYEGQRMTDGVYAQSLPIGDPNFLKRDKIDPALGEAWRQIKLPRPLGEFTRSVADQFSYELPAEMKTPTLQPVPRDHHLPLSFAQQRLWFLHQLEPDSPIYNMTVGSFRLSGSLNTVALERSLNDIVRRHEVLRTTFATVDGQPVQVIAPSLTLSLPVVSLEGVPKAERESRAMQLATDVVRRPFDLTHGPLLRAVLLRLEAEEHILLLPMHHIVCDGWSIGILIRELATLYQAFSAGQPSPLPELSVQYADYACWQRQWLQGEVLETQLSYW
;
A
#
# COMPACT_ATOMS: atom_id res chain seq x y z
N ARG A 1 -21.73 -29.39 -4.91
CA ARG A 1 -20.68 -29.93 -5.79
C ARG A 1 -21.28 -31.12 -6.52
N PRO A 2 -21.13 -31.18 -7.85
CA PRO A 2 -21.70 -32.22 -8.71
C PRO A 2 -21.03 -33.58 -8.50
N ASP A 3 -21.76 -34.65 -8.78
CA ASP A 3 -21.29 -36.03 -8.68
C ASP A 3 -20.17 -36.29 -9.71
N ARG A 4 -19.26 -37.25 -9.47
CA ARG A 4 -18.18 -37.61 -10.41
C ARG A 4 -18.73 -37.96 -11.80
N SER A 5 -19.92 -38.55 -11.86
CA SER A 5 -20.63 -38.85 -13.11
C SER A 5 -21.08 -37.60 -13.89
N GLU A 6 -21.12 -36.44 -13.24
CA GLU A 6 -21.53 -35.15 -13.80
C GLU A 6 -20.33 -34.25 -14.13
N TRP A 7 -19.10 -34.70 -13.84
CA TRP A 7 -17.89 -33.87 -14.00
C TRP A 7 -17.66 -33.42 -15.44
N ASP A 8 -17.96 -34.29 -16.41
CA ASP A 8 -17.80 -34.03 -17.84
C ASP A 8 -18.79 -32.97 -18.37
N GLN A 9 -19.84 -32.65 -17.61
CA GLN A 9 -20.86 -31.66 -17.98
C GLN A 9 -20.56 -30.26 -17.45
N ILE A 10 -19.53 -30.11 -16.63
CA ILE A 10 -19.17 -28.84 -15.99
C ILE A 10 -18.16 -28.11 -16.87
N PRO A 11 -18.40 -26.84 -17.22
CA PRO A 11 -17.46 -26.08 -18.01
C PRO A 11 -16.07 -26.01 -17.36
N ALA A 12 -15.03 -26.41 -18.10
CA ALA A 12 -13.64 -26.40 -17.62
C ALA A 12 -13.16 -24.99 -17.20
N SER A 13 -13.75 -23.94 -17.78
CA SER A 13 -13.48 -22.54 -17.43
C SER A 13 -14.08 -22.08 -16.10
N SER A 14 -15.03 -22.84 -15.53
CA SER A 14 -15.65 -22.52 -14.24
C SER A 14 -14.71 -22.84 -13.07
N ASP A 15 -14.95 -22.24 -11.90
CA ASP A 15 -14.15 -22.54 -10.71
C ASP A 15 -14.25 -24.01 -10.29
N ALA A 16 -15.45 -24.60 -10.45
CA ALA A 16 -15.65 -26.03 -10.25
C ALA A 16 -14.88 -26.88 -11.26
N GLY A 17 -14.88 -26.49 -12.54
CA GLY A 17 -14.13 -27.16 -13.61
C GLY A 17 -12.61 -27.15 -13.36
N ARG A 18 -12.04 -26.04 -12.90
CA ARG A 18 -10.61 -25.94 -12.54
C ARG A 18 -10.22 -26.86 -11.38
N ARG A 19 -11.07 -26.96 -10.35
CA ARG A 19 -10.85 -27.88 -9.20
C ARG A 19 -10.95 -29.35 -9.62
N ILE A 20 -11.89 -29.67 -10.52
CA ILE A 20 -12.03 -31.01 -11.09
C ILE A 20 -10.81 -31.39 -11.91
N ALA A 21 -10.33 -30.49 -12.78
CA ALA A 21 -9.11 -30.70 -13.56
C ALA A 21 -7.89 -30.93 -12.65
N THR A 22 -7.83 -30.28 -11.49
CA THR A 22 -6.76 -30.51 -10.49
C THR A 22 -6.83 -31.94 -9.93
N VAL A 23 -8.02 -32.45 -9.60
CA VAL A 23 -8.19 -33.83 -9.13
C VAL A 23 -7.81 -34.83 -10.22
N GLN A 24 -8.27 -34.60 -11.46
CA GLN A 24 -7.94 -35.45 -12.61
C GLN A 24 -6.43 -35.46 -12.90
N ALA A 25 -5.74 -34.32 -12.75
CA ALA A 25 -4.29 -34.23 -12.90
C ALA A 25 -3.53 -35.04 -11.83
N LEU A 26 -4.00 -35.03 -10.57
CA LEU A 26 -3.44 -35.88 -9.51
C LEU A 26 -3.65 -37.37 -9.79
N GLU A 27 -4.84 -37.75 -10.26
CA GLU A 27 -5.15 -39.12 -10.65
C GLU A 27 -4.30 -39.58 -11.85
N ALA A 28 -4.11 -38.71 -12.84
CA ALA A 28 -3.20 -38.97 -13.97
C ALA A 28 -1.73 -39.12 -13.53
N ALA A 29 -1.32 -38.44 -12.45
CA ALA A 29 0.00 -38.59 -11.84
C ALA A 29 0.13 -39.85 -10.95
N GLY A 30 -0.92 -40.69 -10.88
CA GLY A 30 -0.92 -41.96 -10.15
C GLY A 30 -1.43 -41.88 -8.72
N ALA A 31 -1.98 -40.74 -8.28
CA ALA A 31 -2.58 -40.61 -6.96
C ALA A 31 -4.05 -41.04 -6.96
N THR A 32 -4.46 -41.90 -6.04
CA THR A 32 -5.89 -42.19 -5.84
C THR A 32 -6.51 -41.10 -4.98
N VAL A 33 -7.43 -40.30 -5.54
CA VAL A 33 -8.08 -39.19 -4.85
C VAL A 33 -9.54 -39.52 -4.54
N GLN A 34 -9.95 -39.42 -3.28
CA GLN A 34 -11.36 -39.55 -2.89
C GLN A 34 -11.87 -38.22 -2.32
N VAL A 35 -12.93 -37.68 -2.92
CA VAL A 35 -13.55 -36.42 -2.48
C VAL A 35 -14.85 -36.75 -1.76
N VAL A 36 -14.93 -36.41 -0.48
CA VAL A 36 -16.11 -36.67 0.35
C VAL A 36 -16.73 -35.36 0.79
N ARG A 37 -18.06 -35.23 0.65
CA ARG A 37 -18.82 -34.12 1.24
C ARG A 37 -19.19 -34.49 2.67
N ALA A 38 -18.56 -33.83 3.63
CA ALA A 38 -18.87 -33.94 5.05
C ALA A 38 -18.60 -32.60 5.73
N ASP A 39 -19.37 -32.31 6.77
CA ASP A 39 -19.05 -31.26 7.72
C ASP A 39 -18.08 -31.84 8.75
N VAL A 40 -16.92 -31.19 8.93
CA VAL A 40 -15.89 -31.64 9.86
C VAL A 40 -16.34 -31.51 11.33
N CYS A 41 -17.32 -30.65 11.59
CA CYS A 41 -17.89 -30.46 12.92
C CYS A 41 -18.86 -31.59 13.32
N ASP A 42 -19.38 -32.36 12.36
CA ASP A 42 -20.26 -33.51 12.64
C ASP A 42 -19.43 -34.75 12.97
N GLN A 43 -19.27 -35.03 14.26
CA GLN A 43 -18.47 -36.15 14.75
C GLN A 43 -18.98 -37.51 14.25
N ALA A 44 -20.29 -37.73 14.22
CA ALA A 44 -20.86 -39.00 13.80
C ALA A 44 -20.60 -39.23 12.31
N ARG A 45 -20.82 -38.19 11.49
CA ARG A 45 -20.53 -38.26 10.07
C ARG A 45 -19.04 -38.47 9.80
N MET A 46 -18.17 -37.76 10.51
CA MET A 46 -16.72 -37.90 10.35
C MET A 46 -16.20 -39.28 10.78
N SER A 47 -16.78 -39.89 11.82
CA SER A 47 -16.46 -41.29 12.20
C SER A 47 -16.78 -42.23 11.04
N SER A 48 -17.99 -42.14 10.48
CA SER A 48 -18.38 -42.97 9.33
C SER A 48 -17.51 -42.74 8.10
N VAL A 49 -17.05 -41.49 7.87
CA VAL A 49 -16.13 -41.18 6.77
C VAL A 49 -14.76 -41.84 6.98
N ILE A 50 -14.18 -41.74 8.18
CA ILE A 50 -12.88 -42.36 8.49
C ILE A 50 -12.97 -43.89 8.40
N GLU A 51 -14.04 -44.48 8.93
CA GLU A 51 -14.30 -45.92 8.84
C GLU A 51 -14.42 -46.40 7.38
N ALA A 52 -15.19 -45.69 6.56
CA ALA A 52 -15.32 -46.00 5.14
C ALA A 52 -13.99 -45.86 4.39
N LEU A 53 -13.22 -44.79 4.67
CA LEU A 53 -11.90 -44.59 4.06
C LEU A 53 -10.93 -45.70 4.43
N ASN A 54 -10.89 -46.15 5.68
CA ASN A 54 -10.02 -47.25 6.10
C ASN A 54 -10.42 -48.61 5.48
N GLN A 55 -11.63 -48.74 4.94
CA GLN A 55 -12.06 -49.93 4.19
C GLN A 55 -11.68 -49.87 2.71
N THR A 56 -11.64 -48.66 2.12
CA THR A 56 -11.43 -48.47 0.67
C THR A 56 -10.03 -47.98 0.31
N MET A 57 -9.26 -47.49 1.28
CA MET A 57 -7.94 -46.86 1.10
C MET A 57 -6.93 -47.41 2.12
N PRO A 58 -5.62 -47.24 1.90
CA PRO A 58 -4.61 -47.50 2.92
C PRO A 58 -4.91 -46.78 4.25
N PRO A 59 -4.43 -47.29 5.40
CA PRO A 59 -4.70 -46.70 6.70
C PRO A 59 -4.36 -45.20 6.74
N LEU A 60 -5.22 -44.40 7.38
CA LEU A 60 -4.99 -42.97 7.54
C LEU A 60 -3.67 -42.71 8.27
N ARG A 61 -2.71 -42.08 7.57
CA ARG A 61 -1.39 -41.72 8.12
C ARG A 61 -1.20 -40.23 8.35
N GLY A 62 -2.02 -39.36 7.77
CA GLY A 62 -1.79 -37.93 7.86
C GLY A 62 -3.06 -37.12 7.77
N ILE A 63 -3.11 -36.02 8.53
CA ILE A 63 -4.21 -35.05 8.48
C ILE A 63 -3.63 -33.67 8.16
N VAL A 64 -4.26 -32.97 7.22
CA VAL A 64 -4.06 -31.54 6.99
C VAL A 64 -5.41 -30.84 7.19
N HIS A 65 -5.55 -30.15 8.31
CA HIS A 65 -6.76 -29.42 8.65
C HIS A 65 -6.67 -27.98 8.11
N ALA A 66 -7.38 -27.74 7.00
CA ALA A 66 -7.43 -26.47 6.30
C ALA A 66 -8.82 -25.81 6.34
N ALA A 67 -9.73 -26.29 7.19
CA ALA A 67 -11.07 -25.72 7.31
C ALA A 67 -11.01 -24.34 7.96
N GLY A 68 -11.85 -23.42 7.47
CA GLY A 68 -11.92 -22.06 8.00
C GLY A 68 -12.89 -21.21 7.20
N VAL A 69 -13.56 -20.31 7.89
CA VAL A 69 -14.40 -19.26 7.31
C VAL A 69 -13.79 -17.92 7.71
N LEU A 70 -13.73 -16.99 6.76
CA LEU A 70 -13.26 -15.63 7.00
C LEU A 70 -14.40 -14.66 6.74
N ALA A 71 -14.90 -14.03 7.80
CA ALA A 71 -15.82 -12.91 7.75
C ALA A 71 -15.26 -11.78 8.63
N PRO A 72 -14.61 -10.76 8.03
CA PRO A 72 -14.05 -9.66 8.80
C PRO A 72 -15.19 -8.79 9.34
N GLN A 73 -15.34 -8.80 10.66
CA GLN A 73 -16.32 -8.01 11.40
C GLN A 73 -15.75 -7.77 12.80
N ALA A 74 -16.00 -6.59 13.36
CA ALA A 74 -15.55 -6.30 14.71
C ALA A 74 -16.30 -7.19 15.71
N LEU A 75 -15.59 -7.74 16.70
CA LEU A 75 -16.17 -8.63 17.73
C LEU A 75 -17.37 -7.98 18.45
N ILE A 76 -17.34 -6.66 18.53
CA ILE A 76 -18.35 -5.81 19.15
C ILE A 76 -19.70 -5.83 18.41
N ASP A 77 -19.67 -6.05 17.10
CA ASP A 77 -20.83 -6.02 16.20
C ASP A 77 -21.29 -7.43 15.80
N MET A 78 -20.64 -8.47 16.34
CA MET A 78 -20.82 -9.86 15.93
C MET A 78 -21.82 -10.58 16.86
N ASP A 79 -22.82 -11.22 16.26
CA ASP A 79 -23.72 -12.10 17.02
C ASP A 79 -23.05 -13.45 17.34
N LEU A 80 -23.64 -14.18 18.29
CA LEU A 80 -23.09 -15.46 18.73
C LEU A 80 -23.14 -16.52 17.63
N ALA A 81 -24.16 -16.49 16.78
CA ALA A 81 -24.32 -17.46 15.70
C ALA A 81 -23.19 -17.31 14.66
N THR A 82 -22.87 -16.08 14.28
CA THR A 82 -21.78 -15.71 13.37
C THR A 82 -20.42 -16.02 14.00
N LEU A 83 -20.26 -15.73 15.30
CA LEU A 83 -19.04 -16.09 16.04
C LEU A 83 -18.85 -17.61 16.05
N GLU A 84 -19.90 -18.36 16.37
CA GLU A 84 -19.89 -19.83 16.33
C GLU A 84 -19.59 -20.34 14.93
N GLU A 85 -20.24 -19.82 13.89
CA GLU A 85 -20.00 -20.19 12.49
C GLU A 85 -18.52 -20.01 12.09
N ILE A 86 -17.87 -18.93 12.55
CA ILE A 86 -16.47 -18.66 12.20
C ILE A 86 -15.51 -19.52 13.03
N LEU A 87 -15.81 -19.76 14.30
CA LEU A 87 -14.98 -20.58 15.20
C LEU A 87 -15.11 -22.07 14.88
N GLN A 88 -16.32 -22.55 14.62
CA GLN A 88 -16.70 -23.97 14.51
C GLN A 88 -15.74 -24.77 13.61
N PRO A 89 -15.46 -24.37 12.34
CA PRO A 89 -14.62 -25.16 11.45
C PRO A 89 -13.21 -25.42 12.00
N LYS A 90 -12.60 -24.42 12.64
CA LYS A 90 -11.25 -24.51 13.20
C LYS A 90 -11.23 -25.08 14.61
N VAL A 91 -12.24 -24.80 15.42
CA VAL A 91 -12.29 -25.22 16.82
C VAL A 91 -12.91 -26.60 16.93
N ALA A 92 -14.22 -26.69 16.70
CA ALA A 92 -14.96 -27.94 16.78
C ALA A 92 -14.45 -28.96 15.76
N GLY A 93 -14.22 -28.55 14.52
CA GLY A 93 -13.71 -29.42 13.47
C GLY A 93 -12.35 -30.03 13.78
N ALA A 94 -11.38 -29.24 14.23
CA ALA A 94 -10.08 -29.77 14.63
C ALA A 94 -10.16 -30.65 15.88
N TRP A 95 -11.06 -30.34 16.82
CA TRP A 95 -11.30 -31.14 18.02
C TRP A 95 -11.91 -32.51 17.68
N VAL A 96 -12.89 -32.56 16.77
CA VAL A 96 -13.48 -33.80 16.26
C VAL A 96 -12.40 -34.68 15.63
N LEU A 97 -11.58 -34.12 14.74
CA LEU A 97 -10.46 -34.85 14.13
C LEU A 97 -9.47 -35.34 15.19
N HIS A 98 -9.16 -34.53 16.20
CA HIS A 98 -8.31 -34.95 17.31
C HIS A 98 -8.87 -36.17 18.04
N GLN A 99 -10.15 -36.13 18.44
CA GLN A 99 -10.79 -37.18 19.22
C GLN A 99 -10.89 -38.49 18.43
N LEU A 100 -11.31 -38.42 17.17
CA LEU A 100 -11.47 -39.60 16.31
C LEU A 100 -10.14 -40.27 15.95
N THR A 101 -9.02 -39.52 16.00
CA THR A 101 -7.70 -40.03 15.58
C THR A 101 -6.69 -40.14 16.71
N ARG A 102 -7.12 -40.07 17.97
CA ARG A 102 -6.24 -40.23 19.14
C ARG A 102 -5.51 -41.57 19.17
N GLY A 103 -6.18 -42.64 18.75
CA GLY A 103 -5.62 -43.99 18.68
C GLY A 103 -5.06 -44.37 17.30
N ALA A 104 -5.08 -43.46 16.33
CA ALA A 104 -4.55 -43.72 14.99
C ALA A 104 -3.05 -43.46 14.95
N GLU A 105 -2.31 -44.33 14.26
CA GLU A 105 -0.89 -44.12 13.99
C GLU A 105 -0.70 -43.11 12.85
N LEU A 106 -0.69 -41.83 13.21
CA LEU A 106 -0.43 -40.76 12.26
C LEU A 106 1.08 -40.45 12.20
N ASP A 107 1.57 -40.14 11.00
CA ASP A 107 2.88 -39.56 10.74
C ASP A 107 2.86 -38.04 10.94
N PHE A 108 1.74 -37.38 10.61
CA PHE A 108 1.57 -35.93 10.81
C PHE A 108 0.11 -35.51 11.06
N PHE A 109 -0.05 -34.42 11.80
CA PHE A 109 -1.34 -33.75 12.01
C PHE A 109 -1.12 -32.24 11.89
N VAL A 110 -1.31 -31.70 10.67
CA VAL A 110 -1.06 -30.30 10.36
C VAL A 110 -2.30 -29.47 10.59
N LEU A 111 -2.16 -28.38 11.33
CA LEU A 111 -3.19 -27.37 11.57
C LEU A 111 -2.79 -26.08 10.85
N LEU A 112 -3.59 -25.66 9.86
CA LEU A 112 -3.34 -24.40 9.15
C LEU A 112 -3.87 -23.24 9.98
N SER A 113 -2.98 -22.65 10.76
CA SER A 113 -3.20 -21.44 11.55
C SER A 113 -2.84 -20.18 10.74
N SER A 114 -2.96 -19.00 11.34
CA SER A 114 -2.70 -17.72 10.68
C SER A 114 -1.75 -16.85 11.51
N GLY A 115 -0.96 -16.00 10.85
CA GLY A 115 -0.18 -14.93 11.50
C GLY A 115 -1.04 -14.00 12.36
N ALA A 116 -2.36 -13.91 12.10
CA ALA A 116 -3.31 -13.22 12.97
C ALA A 116 -3.32 -13.73 14.42
N ALA A 117 -3.02 -15.01 14.67
CA ALA A 117 -2.89 -15.57 16.02
C ALA A 117 -1.61 -15.10 16.75
N VAL A 118 -0.62 -14.60 16.01
CA VAL A 118 0.69 -14.20 16.53
C VAL A 118 0.73 -12.69 16.82
N TRP A 119 0.31 -11.87 15.87
CA TRP A 119 0.36 -10.41 15.98
C TRP A 119 -1.01 -9.72 16.00
N GLY A 120 -2.10 -10.48 15.98
CA GLY A 120 -3.47 -9.93 16.02
C GLY A 120 -3.95 -9.39 14.67
N SER A 121 -5.25 -9.13 14.58
CA SER A 121 -5.92 -8.54 13.41
C SER A 121 -6.90 -7.46 13.88
N GLN A 122 -6.94 -6.31 13.20
CA GLN A 122 -7.83 -5.20 13.58
C GLN A 122 -9.32 -5.50 13.35
N GLN A 123 -9.67 -6.46 12.49
CA GLN A 123 -11.06 -6.80 12.14
C GLN A 123 -11.35 -8.31 12.28
N GLY A 124 -10.52 -9.04 13.03
CA GLY A 124 -10.55 -10.51 13.04
C GLY A 124 -10.16 -11.13 14.39
N ALA A 125 -10.66 -10.60 15.51
CA ALA A 125 -10.34 -11.12 16.84
C ALA A 125 -10.82 -12.57 17.05
N HIS A 126 -12.03 -12.86 16.61
CA HIS A 126 -12.64 -14.19 16.53
C HIS A 126 -11.83 -15.15 15.65
N TYR A 127 -11.41 -14.69 14.46
CA TYR A 127 -10.56 -15.47 13.57
C TYR A 127 -9.19 -15.74 14.20
N ALA A 128 -8.58 -14.75 14.86
CA ALA A 128 -7.34 -14.92 15.60
C ALA A 128 -7.51 -15.93 16.74
N ALA A 129 -8.61 -15.89 17.48
CA ALA A 129 -8.94 -16.84 18.55
C ALA A 129 -9.10 -18.28 18.01
N ALA A 130 -9.80 -18.46 16.88
CA ALA A 130 -9.95 -19.76 16.22
C ALA A 130 -8.59 -20.39 15.87
N ASN A 131 -7.68 -19.57 15.33
CA ASN A 131 -6.33 -19.99 14.97
C ASN A 131 -5.45 -20.21 16.21
N HIS A 132 -5.65 -19.44 17.29
CA HIS A 132 -4.96 -19.66 18.56
C HIS A 132 -5.39 -20.98 19.22
N PHE A 133 -6.65 -21.39 19.08
CA PHE A 133 -7.09 -22.72 19.50
C PHE A 133 -6.36 -23.83 18.74
N LEU A 134 -6.16 -23.69 17.42
CA LEU A 134 -5.36 -24.63 16.64
C LEU A 134 -3.93 -24.73 17.16
N ASP A 135 -3.31 -23.58 17.46
CA ASP A 135 -1.97 -23.53 18.04
C ASP A 135 -1.92 -24.29 19.36
N ALA A 136 -2.85 -24.02 20.27
CA ALA A 136 -2.95 -24.70 21.56
C ALA A 136 -3.24 -26.20 21.43
N LEU A 137 -4.09 -26.61 20.48
CA LEU A 137 -4.38 -28.01 20.20
C LEU A 137 -3.15 -28.76 19.71
N ALA A 138 -2.30 -28.13 18.89
CA ALA A 138 -1.04 -28.74 18.47
C ALA A 138 -0.12 -29.03 19.67
N HIS A 139 0.05 -28.06 20.57
CA HIS A 139 0.82 -28.25 21.80
C HIS A 139 0.22 -29.33 22.71
N ASN A 140 -1.11 -29.35 22.86
CA ASN A 140 -1.80 -30.38 23.64
C ASN A 140 -1.59 -31.79 23.07
N ARG A 141 -1.69 -31.96 21.75
CA ARG A 141 -1.41 -33.25 21.07
C ARG A 141 0.04 -33.67 21.28
N HIS A 142 0.98 -32.74 21.10
CA HIS A 142 2.40 -33.02 21.28
C HIS A 142 2.73 -33.43 22.73
N ALA A 143 2.13 -32.77 23.73
CA ALA A 143 2.26 -33.13 25.14
C ALA A 143 1.72 -34.54 25.44
N ALA A 144 0.74 -35.02 24.67
CA ALA A 144 0.22 -36.38 24.74
C ALA A 144 1.02 -37.39 23.90
N GLY A 145 2.18 -37.02 23.35
CA GLY A 145 3.01 -37.87 22.50
C GLY A 145 2.46 -38.10 21.09
N LEU A 146 1.44 -37.34 20.68
CA LEU A 146 0.82 -37.44 19.36
C LEU A 146 1.45 -36.43 18.38
N PRO A 147 1.54 -36.75 17.09
CA PRO A 147 2.03 -35.80 16.10
C PRO A 147 1.08 -34.61 16.01
N ALA A 148 1.67 -33.42 15.91
CA ALA A 148 0.98 -32.19 15.58
C ALA A 148 1.96 -31.10 15.13
N LEU A 149 1.54 -30.32 14.13
CA LEU A 149 2.24 -29.14 13.62
C LEU A 149 1.21 -28.04 13.35
N SER A 150 1.25 -26.94 14.11
CA SER A 150 0.53 -25.72 13.76
C SER A 150 1.41 -24.79 12.95
N ILE A 151 0.92 -24.33 11.80
CA ILE A 151 1.64 -23.37 10.96
C ILE A 151 0.85 -22.07 10.90
N ASN A 152 1.39 -21.00 11.50
CA ASN A 152 0.81 -19.67 11.40
C ASN A 152 1.21 -19.05 10.06
N TRP A 153 0.37 -19.24 9.05
CA TRP A 153 0.64 -18.74 7.69
C TRP A 153 0.43 -17.23 7.58
N GLY A 154 1.38 -16.57 6.90
CA GLY A 154 1.14 -15.33 6.17
C GLY A 154 0.24 -15.59 4.95
N TRP A 155 -0.01 -14.57 4.15
CA TRP A 155 -0.94 -14.71 3.02
C TRP A 155 -0.25 -15.26 1.78
N TRP A 156 -0.97 -16.08 0.99
CA TRP A 156 -0.45 -16.77 -0.19
C TRP A 156 -0.79 -16.00 -1.48
N ALA A 157 0.11 -16.03 -2.46
CA ALA A 157 -0.09 -15.43 -3.79
C ALA A 157 -0.84 -16.40 -4.72
N GLY A 158 -1.74 -15.87 -5.55
CA GLY A 158 -2.39 -16.64 -6.64
C GLY A 158 -3.50 -17.61 -6.21
N GLY A 159 -3.81 -17.71 -4.92
CA GLY A 159 -4.92 -18.50 -4.37
C GLY A 159 -5.03 -18.34 -2.85
N GLY A 160 -6.23 -18.52 -2.28
CA GLY A 160 -6.47 -18.46 -0.82
C GLY A 160 -7.71 -17.66 -0.41
N MET A 161 -7.81 -17.34 0.90
CA MET A 161 -8.92 -16.59 1.52
C MET A 161 -8.77 -15.05 1.41
N VAL A 162 -7.65 -14.56 0.86
CA VAL A 162 -7.34 -13.12 0.80
C VAL A 162 -7.64 -12.59 -0.60
N SER A 163 -8.52 -11.61 -0.71
CA SER A 163 -8.81 -10.93 -1.97
C SER A 163 -7.59 -10.11 -2.45
N ALA A 164 -7.51 -9.84 -3.75
CA ALA A 164 -6.46 -8.98 -4.30
C ALA A 164 -6.43 -7.59 -3.62
N GLU A 165 -7.58 -7.11 -3.14
CA GLU A 165 -7.71 -5.85 -2.41
C GLU A 165 -7.16 -5.90 -0.98
N ALA A 166 -7.51 -6.95 -0.21
CA ALA A 166 -6.96 -7.16 1.13
C ALA A 166 -5.43 -7.43 1.09
N GLY A 167 -4.95 -8.05 0.02
CA GLY A 167 -3.52 -8.25 -0.23
C GLY A 167 -2.70 -6.96 -0.30
N ARG A 168 -3.26 -5.90 -0.88
CA ARG A 168 -2.59 -4.58 -0.96
C ARG A 168 -2.40 -3.94 0.42
N PHE A 169 -3.41 -4.03 1.28
CA PHE A 169 -3.32 -3.56 2.66
C PHE A 169 -2.21 -4.29 3.43
N PHE A 170 -2.10 -5.62 3.27
CA PHE A 170 -1.05 -6.39 3.92
C PHE A 170 0.35 -5.98 3.46
N THR A 171 0.56 -5.74 2.16
CA THR A 171 1.84 -5.23 1.64
C THR A 171 2.19 -3.86 2.22
N GLN A 172 1.23 -2.94 2.34
CA GLN A 172 1.45 -1.60 2.90
C GLN A 172 1.88 -1.61 4.38
N ILE A 173 1.47 -2.63 5.15
CA ILE A 173 1.90 -2.81 6.53
C ILE A 173 3.14 -3.70 6.67
N GLY A 174 3.80 -4.06 5.56
CA GLY A 174 5.04 -4.83 5.53
C GLY A 174 4.88 -6.35 5.48
N LEU A 175 3.71 -6.88 5.10
CA LEU A 175 3.46 -8.32 4.89
C LEU A 175 3.31 -8.63 3.40
N THR A 176 4.27 -9.33 2.80
CA THR A 176 4.25 -9.67 1.37
C THR A 176 3.64 -11.06 1.13
N ALA A 177 3.12 -11.27 -0.09
CA ALA A 177 2.50 -12.53 -0.48
C ALA A 177 3.55 -13.63 -0.64
N ILE A 178 3.24 -14.84 -0.19
CA ILE A 178 4.09 -16.02 -0.37
C ILE A 178 3.60 -16.79 -1.61
N PRO A 179 4.42 -16.98 -2.66
CA PRO A 179 4.08 -17.86 -3.77
C PRO A 179 3.68 -19.25 -3.30
N SER A 180 2.62 -19.82 -3.89
CA SER A 180 2.06 -21.11 -3.45
C SER A 180 3.09 -22.25 -3.50
N GLU A 181 3.95 -22.28 -4.51
CA GLU A 181 5.05 -23.25 -4.64
C GLU A 181 6.05 -23.14 -3.49
N GLN A 182 6.45 -21.91 -3.15
CA GLN A 182 7.35 -21.66 -2.02
C GLN A 182 6.71 -22.06 -0.69
N ALA A 183 5.42 -21.79 -0.52
CA ALA A 183 4.70 -22.16 0.69
C ALA A 183 4.56 -23.69 0.83
N LEU A 184 4.33 -24.42 -0.27
CA LEU A 184 4.32 -25.89 -0.29
C LEU A 184 5.69 -26.49 -0.01
N ASP A 185 6.77 -25.92 -0.55
CA ASP A 185 8.15 -26.32 -0.23
C ASP A 185 8.45 -26.13 1.28
N VAL A 186 8.06 -25.00 1.86
CA VAL A 186 8.20 -24.78 3.31
C VAL A 186 7.35 -25.77 4.12
N LEU A 187 6.12 -26.07 3.69
CA LEU A 187 5.29 -27.08 4.34
C LEU A 187 5.99 -28.45 4.34
N GLY A 188 6.56 -28.86 3.21
CA GLY A 188 7.32 -30.11 3.10
C GLY A 188 8.51 -30.16 4.06
N ARG A 189 9.26 -29.07 4.19
CA ARG A 189 10.38 -28.97 5.15
C ARG A 189 9.91 -29.03 6.61
N LEU A 190 8.79 -28.39 6.93
CA LEU A 190 8.27 -28.35 8.29
C LEU A 190 7.71 -29.69 8.78
N LEU A 191 7.15 -30.51 7.89
CA LEU A 191 6.68 -31.86 8.22
C LEU A 191 7.80 -32.74 8.81
N GLY A 192 9.06 -32.55 8.38
CA GLY A 192 10.23 -33.27 8.89
C GLY A 192 11.01 -32.56 10.00
N ALA A 193 10.62 -31.34 10.39
CA ALA A 193 11.45 -30.48 11.26
C ALA A 193 11.30 -30.77 12.76
N GLY A 194 10.33 -31.62 13.17
CA GLY A 194 10.08 -31.93 14.59
C GLY A 194 9.60 -30.73 15.42
N VAL A 195 9.03 -29.71 14.77
CA VAL A 195 8.53 -28.50 15.41
C VAL A 195 7.03 -28.58 15.64
N VAL A 196 6.56 -28.09 16.79
CA VAL A 196 5.13 -28.11 17.14
C VAL A 196 4.39 -26.92 16.53
N GLN A 197 5.03 -25.75 16.49
CA GLN A 197 4.44 -24.53 15.97
C GLN A 197 5.48 -23.67 15.25
N ARG A 198 5.14 -23.17 14.05
CA ARG A 198 5.97 -22.19 13.32
C ARG A 198 5.15 -21.15 12.61
N THR A 199 5.64 -19.91 12.64
CA THR A 199 5.11 -18.81 11.81
C THR A 199 5.89 -18.73 10.52
N VAL A 200 5.17 -18.73 9.40
CA VAL A 200 5.75 -18.62 8.06
C VAL A 200 5.12 -17.43 7.37
N ALA A 201 5.86 -16.33 7.28
CA ALA A 201 5.42 -15.11 6.62
C ALA A 201 6.60 -14.43 5.92
N ALA A 202 6.32 -13.84 4.76
CA ALA A 202 7.26 -12.91 4.12
C ALA A 202 6.99 -11.51 4.69
N VAL A 203 7.98 -10.97 5.42
CA VAL A 203 7.82 -9.74 6.22
C VAL A 203 8.94 -8.76 5.89
N ASP A 204 8.57 -7.54 5.50
CA ASP A 204 9.46 -6.40 5.56
C ASP A 204 9.45 -5.83 6.98
N TRP A 205 10.42 -6.26 7.78
CA TRP A 205 10.54 -5.86 9.18
C TRP A 205 10.78 -4.36 9.37
N ASN A 206 11.28 -3.63 8.35
CA ASN A 206 11.47 -2.19 8.45
C ASN A 206 10.15 -1.42 8.41
N VAL A 207 9.12 -2.00 7.77
CA VAL A 207 7.77 -1.43 7.67
C VAL A 207 6.88 -1.99 8.77
N PHE A 208 6.91 -3.30 8.97
CA PHE A 208 6.02 -4.00 9.90
C PHE A 208 6.26 -3.63 11.36
N LYS A 209 7.52 -3.54 11.79
CA LYS A 209 7.88 -3.32 13.21
C LYS A 209 7.45 -1.94 13.73
N PRO A 210 7.77 -0.81 13.05
CA PRO A 210 7.34 0.52 13.53
C PRO A 210 5.82 0.68 13.62
N ILE A 211 5.07 0.14 12.65
CA ILE A 211 3.60 0.23 12.59
C ILE A 211 2.96 -0.47 13.80
N TYR A 212 3.47 -1.63 14.19
CA TYR A 212 2.93 -2.40 15.30
C TYR A 212 3.43 -1.92 16.67
N GLU A 213 4.66 -1.40 16.76
CA GLU A 213 5.20 -0.80 17.98
C GLU A 213 4.55 0.55 18.33
N ALA A 214 4.16 1.34 17.32
CA ALA A 214 3.47 2.62 17.52
C ALA A 214 2.13 2.47 18.26
N LYS A 215 1.49 1.30 18.17
CA LYS A 215 0.20 1.03 18.83
C LYS A 215 0.36 0.52 20.27
N LYS A 216 1.32 -0.38 20.50
CA LYS A 216 1.66 -0.93 21.83
C LYS A 216 2.97 -1.71 21.72
N ARG A 217 3.88 -1.54 22.68
CA ARG A 217 5.12 -2.33 22.74
C ARG A 217 4.78 -3.83 22.90
N ARG A 218 5.37 -4.69 22.06
CA ARG A 218 5.14 -6.14 22.06
C ARG A 218 6.44 -6.89 22.31
N PRO A 219 6.58 -7.62 23.44
CA PRO A 219 7.83 -8.32 23.78
C PRO A 219 8.35 -9.28 22.71
N PHE A 220 7.47 -9.86 21.89
CA PHE A 220 7.86 -10.70 20.75
C PHE A 220 8.68 -9.94 19.69
N LEU A 221 8.30 -8.70 19.35
CA LEU A 221 9.00 -7.89 18.33
C LEU A 221 10.36 -7.37 18.81
N ASP A 222 10.56 -7.30 20.13
CA ASP A 222 11.85 -6.99 20.74
C ASP A 222 12.87 -8.13 20.51
N GLN A 223 12.40 -9.38 20.32
CA GLN A 223 13.24 -10.56 20.08
C GLN A 223 13.55 -10.80 18.60
N VAL A 224 12.81 -10.17 17.69
CA VAL A 224 13.09 -10.23 16.24
C VAL A 224 14.22 -9.24 15.92
N GLY A 225 15.42 -9.78 15.66
CA GLY A 225 16.61 -8.98 15.33
C GLY A 225 16.44 -8.15 14.07
N THR A 226 17.15 -7.02 13.99
CA THR A 226 17.26 -6.23 12.74
C THR A 226 18.00 -7.09 11.70
N PRO A 227 17.40 -7.50 10.57
CA PRO A 227 18.00 -8.48 9.68
C PRO A 227 19.30 -7.94 9.07
N SER A 228 20.43 -8.52 9.46
CA SER A 228 21.67 -8.43 8.70
C SER A 228 21.71 -9.65 7.78
N GLN A 229 21.67 -9.42 6.46
CA GLN A 229 22.02 -10.33 5.37
C GLN A 229 21.72 -11.83 5.56
N ILE A 230 20.59 -12.31 5.03
CA ILE A 230 20.42 -13.73 4.68
C ILE A 230 20.71 -13.86 3.18
N GLN A 231 21.86 -14.45 2.84
CA GLN A 231 22.19 -14.87 1.48
C GLN A 231 21.37 -16.11 1.11
N VAL A 232 20.59 -16.05 0.04
CA VAL A 232 19.89 -17.21 -0.53
C VAL A 232 20.74 -17.79 -1.67
N LYS A 233 21.12 -19.07 -1.55
CA LYS A 233 21.70 -19.86 -2.65
C LYS A 233 20.56 -20.48 -3.48
N PRO A 234 20.61 -20.47 -4.83
CA PRO A 234 19.63 -21.18 -5.65
C PRO A 234 19.85 -22.70 -5.61
N SER A 235 18.75 -23.47 -5.59
CA SER A 235 18.72 -24.94 -5.66
C SER A 235 18.20 -25.37 -7.04
N SER A 236 18.94 -26.24 -7.71
CA SER A 236 18.70 -26.79 -9.05
C SER A 236 17.78 -28.03 -9.01
N ALA A 237 16.53 -27.92 -9.46
CA ALA A 237 15.65 -29.09 -9.60
C ALA A 237 14.48 -28.88 -10.60
N GLU A 238 14.73 -28.44 -11.84
CA GLU A 238 13.75 -28.55 -12.94
C GLU A 238 14.48 -28.94 -14.24
N GLY A 239 13.83 -29.74 -15.09
CA GLY A 239 14.37 -30.15 -16.40
C GLY A 239 14.60 -28.95 -17.35
N PRO A 240 15.21 -29.16 -18.53
CA PRO A 240 15.68 -28.02 -19.30
C PRO A 240 14.52 -27.14 -19.77
N THR A 241 14.57 -25.85 -19.41
CA THR A 241 13.58 -24.84 -19.85
C THR A 241 13.55 -24.77 -21.38
N PHE A 242 12.47 -24.25 -21.98
CA PHE A 242 12.42 -24.07 -23.44
C PHE A 242 13.62 -23.23 -23.95
N LEU A 243 14.05 -22.27 -23.13
CA LEU A 243 15.28 -21.52 -23.34
C LEU A 243 16.52 -22.44 -23.42
N GLN A 244 16.68 -23.41 -22.51
CA GLN A 244 17.77 -24.40 -22.58
C GLN A 244 17.69 -25.28 -23.84
N GLN A 245 16.49 -25.75 -24.23
CA GLN A 245 16.30 -26.51 -25.48
C GLN A 245 16.66 -25.67 -26.72
N LEU A 246 16.29 -24.39 -26.74
CA LEU A 246 16.64 -23.46 -27.81
C LEU A 246 18.14 -23.16 -27.83
N GLN A 247 18.77 -23.07 -26.66
CA GLN A 247 20.20 -22.84 -26.50
C GLN A 247 21.06 -24.03 -26.97
N GLU A 248 20.57 -25.26 -26.79
CA GLU A 248 21.21 -26.51 -27.19
C GLU A 248 20.98 -26.87 -28.68
N ALA A 249 19.92 -26.34 -29.31
CA ALA A 249 19.63 -26.57 -30.72
C ALA A 249 20.66 -25.92 -31.67
N PRO A 250 20.96 -26.53 -32.85
CA PRO A 250 21.81 -25.94 -33.88
C PRO A 250 21.27 -24.59 -34.38
N VAL A 251 22.15 -23.62 -34.68
CA VAL A 251 21.77 -22.25 -35.09
C VAL A 251 20.76 -22.22 -36.23
N GLY A 252 20.89 -23.11 -37.23
CA GLY A 252 19.95 -23.23 -38.35
C GLY A 252 18.56 -23.80 -38.00
N GLN A 253 18.37 -24.36 -36.80
CA GLN A 253 17.08 -24.91 -36.33
C GLN A 253 16.38 -24.03 -35.29
N ARG A 254 17.08 -23.07 -34.67
CA ARG A 254 16.54 -22.21 -33.60
C ARG A 254 15.39 -21.33 -34.05
N GLN A 255 15.49 -20.74 -35.25
CA GLN A 255 14.44 -19.89 -35.79
C GLN A 255 13.14 -20.67 -36.04
N SER A 256 13.25 -21.91 -36.53
CA SER A 256 12.12 -22.82 -36.71
C SER A 256 11.48 -23.23 -35.38
N LEU A 257 12.27 -23.43 -34.32
CA LEU A 257 11.79 -23.73 -32.97
C LEU A 257 11.05 -22.54 -32.35
N LEU A 258 11.59 -21.33 -32.46
CA LEU A 258 10.92 -20.09 -32.02
C LEU A 258 9.60 -19.88 -32.75
N HIS A 259 9.58 -20.15 -34.06
CA HIS A 259 8.39 -20.01 -34.89
C HIS A 259 7.30 -21.02 -34.52
N ALA A 260 7.66 -22.29 -34.27
CA ALA A 260 6.72 -23.30 -33.77
C ALA A 260 6.18 -22.93 -32.38
N TYR A 261 7.06 -22.50 -31.47
CA TYR A 261 6.68 -22.10 -30.12
C TYR A 261 5.72 -20.90 -30.11
N LEU A 262 6.00 -19.84 -30.87
CA LEU A 262 5.14 -18.67 -30.92
C LEU A 262 3.78 -18.98 -31.54
N ARG A 263 3.73 -19.76 -32.63
CA ARG A 263 2.46 -20.18 -33.24
C ARG A 263 1.62 -21.00 -32.27
N GLN A 264 2.24 -21.92 -31.54
CA GLN A 264 1.58 -22.71 -30.52
C GLN A 264 1.00 -21.84 -29.40
N ARG A 265 1.79 -20.92 -28.82
CA ARG A 265 1.35 -20.04 -27.74
C ARG A 265 0.23 -19.09 -28.17
N ILE A 266 0.31 -18.56 -29.39
CA ILE A 266 -0.70 -17.67 -29.96
C ILE A 266 -1.99 -18.45 -30.26
N ALA A 267 -1.90 -19.62 -30.88
CA ALA A 267 -3.04 -20.48 -31.17
C ALA A 267 -3.78 -20.92 -29.90
N GLN A 268 -3.05 -21.27 -28.83
CA GLN A 268 -3.62 -21.60 -27.52
C GLN A 268 -4.42 -20.44 -26.93
N ARG A 269 -3.93 -19.20 -27.07
CA ARG A 269 -4.60 -18.00 -26.54
C ARG A 269 -5.86 -17.63 -27.33
N LEU A 270 -5.76 -17.69 -28.66
CA LEU A 270 -6.87 -17.39 -29.56
C LEU A 270 -7.88 -18.55 -29.68
N ARG A 271 -7.60 -19.70 -29.07
CA ARG A 271 -8.39 -20.95 -29.18
C ARG A 271 -8.58 -21.40 -30.63
N MET A 272 -7.54 -21.22 -31.44
CA MET A 272 -7.47 -21.62 -32.84
C MET A 272 -6.53 -22.81 -33.02
N LYS A 273 -6.56 -23.49 -34.17
CA LYS A 273 -5.56 -24.51 -34.48
C LYS A 273 -4.26 -23.84 -34.91
N GLU A 274 -3.12 -24.43 -34.56
CA GLU A 274 -1.79 -23.89 -34.91
C GLU A 274 -1.61 -23.70 -36.43
N ALA A 275 -2.26 -24.54 -37.23
CA ALA A 275 -2.28 -24.48 -38.70
C ALA A 275 -2.98 -23.21 -39.24
N ASP A 276 -3.90 -22.61 -38.47
CA ASP A 276 -4.71 -21.46 -38.88
C ASP A 276 -4.02 -20.11 -38.58
N ILE A 277 -2.90 -20.12 -37.85
CA ILE A 277 -2.08 -18.93 -37.56
C ILE A 277 -1.03 -18.76 -38.67
N GLU A 278 -1.28 -17.83 -39.59
CA GLU A 278 -0.38 -17.51 -40.68
C GLU A 278 0.78 -16.61 -40.19
N PRO A 279 2.03 -16.87 -40.58
CA PRO A 279 3.19 -16.16 -40.02
C PRO A 279 3.27 -14.66 -40.29
N GLU A 280 2.70 -14.22 -41.41
CA GLU A 280 2.76 -12.85 -41.92
C GLU A 280 1.48 -12.05 -41.67
N ARG A 281 0.42 -12.72 -41.20
CA ARG A 281 -0.86 -12.07 -40.98
C ARG A 281 -0.87 -11.37 -39.62
N ASN A 282 -1.49 -10.20 -39.59
CA ASN A 282 -1.54 -9.37 -38.39
C ASN A 282 -2.34 -10.09 -37.28
N LEU A 283 -1.71 -10.26 -36.12
CA LEU A 283 -2.26 -10.97 -34.97
C LEU A 283 -3.56 -10.33 -34.44
N MET A 284 -3.75 -9.03 -34.64
CA MET A 284 -4.96 -8.30 -34.23
C MET A 284 -6.16 -8.67 -35.11
N GLU A 285 -5.93 -9.09 -36.36
CA GLU A 285 -7.01 -9.56 -37.25
C GLU A 285 -7.56 -10.93 -36.82
N TYR A 286 -6.78 -11.68 -36.05
CA TYR A 286 -7.23 -12.93 -35.43
C TYR A 286 -7.99 -12.71 -34.10
N GLY A 287 -8.19 -11.46 -33.69
CA GLY A 287 -8.90 -11.11 -32.45
C GLY A 287 -8.00 -11.10 -31.21
N LEU A 288 -6.67 -10.99 -31.37
CA LEU A 288 -5.77 -10.79 -30.24
C LEU A 288 -6.01 -9.39 -29.65
N ASP A 289 -6.58 -9.32 -28.45
CA ASP A 289 -6.85 -8.04 -27.76
C ASP A 289 -5.72 -7.63 -26.81
N SER A 290 -5.89 -6.49 -26.13
CA SER A 290 -4.88 -5.94 -25.21
C SER A 290 -4.65 -6.73 -23.93
N ILE A 291 -5.61 -7.57 -23.54
CA ILE A 291 -5.46 -8.46 -22.39
C ILE A 291 -4.68 -9.70 -22.83
N MET A 292 -5.02 -10.29 -23.99
CA MET A 292 -4.33 -11.44 -24.55
C MET A 292 -2.88 -11.11 -24.93
N ALA A 293 -2.60 -9.92 -25.46
CA ALA A 293 -1.25 -9.44 -25.74
C ALA A 293 -0.43 -9.28 -24.45
N MET A 294 -1.03 -8.79 -23.36
CA MET A 294 -0.35 -8.66 -22.07
C MET A 294 -0.01 -10.02 -21.46
N GLU A 295 -0.94 -10.98 -21.50
CA GLU A 295 -0.70 -12.35 -21.04
C GLU A 295 0.35 -13.07 -21.88
N LEU A 296 0.34 -12.90 -23.20
CA LEU A 296 1.35 -13.45 -24.09
C LEU A 296 2.73 -12.87 -23.76
N ALA A 297 2.84 -11.56 -23.57
CA ALA A 297 4.07 -10.90 -23.18
C ALA A 297 4.63 -11.37 -21.83
N GLN A 298 3.75 -11.60 -20.85
CA GLN A 298 4.15 -12.12 -19.55
C GLN A 298 4.67 -13.56 -19.61
N HIS A 299 4.12 -14.40 -20.50
CA HIS A 299 4.64 -15.75 -20.74
C HIS A 299 5.96 -15.73 -21.51
N LEU A 300 6.09 -14.89 -22.54
CA LEU A 300 7.34 -14.72 -23.27
C LEU A 300 8.47 -14.21 -22.35
N SER A 301 8.16 -13.27 -21.46
CA SER A 301 9.14 -12.77 -20.48
C SER A 301 9.65 -13.87 -19.55
N ARG A 302 8.75 -14.78 -19.14
CA ARG A 302 9.05 -15.88 -18.23
C ARG A 302 9.83 -17.00 -18.93
N ASP A 303 9.38 -17.43 -20.10
CA ASP A 303 9.91 -18.61 -20.80
C ASP A 303 11.28 -18.33 -21.46
N PHE A 304 11.60 -17.07 -21.77
CA PHE A 304 12.89 -16.65 -22.36
C PHE A 304 13.79 -15.86 -21.39
N GLU A 305 13.35 -15.64 -20.15
CA GLU A 305 14.08 -14.86 -19.12
C GLU A 305 14.50 -13.44 -19.57
N ILE A 306 13.80 -12.86 -20.55
CA ILE A 306 13.99 -11.48 -21.04
C ILE A 306 12.83 -10.59 -20.58
N ASN A 307 13.02 -9.27 -20.50
CA ASN A 307 11.86 -8.38 -20.29
C ASN A 307 11.13 -8.18 -21.62
N PHE A 308 9.95 -8.76 -21.74
CA PHE A 308 9.14 -8.67 -22.94
C PHE A 308 7.89 -7.83 -22.64
N TYR A 309 7.82 -6.63 -23.23
CA TYR A 309 6.73 -5.69 -22.98
C TYR A 309 5.51 -5.96 -23.88
N PRO A 310 4.27 -5.81 -23.39
CA PRO A 310 3.06 -5.99 -24.20
C PRO A 310 3.03 -5.14 -25.47
N SER A 311 3.62 -3.94 -25.42
CA SER A 311 3.76 -3.05 -26.57
C SER A 311 4.54 -3.67 -27.73
N GLU A 312 5.45 -4.61 -27.48
CA GLU A 312 6.22 -5.28 -28.53
C GLU A 312 5.34 -6.21 -29.39
N ILE A 313 4.26 -6.78 -28.86
CA ILE A 313 3.28 -7.56 -29.65
C ILE A 313 2.45 -6.67 -30.56
N PHE A 314 2.16 -5.43 -30.13
CA PHE A 314 1.48 -4.45 -30.97
C PHE A 314 2.39 -3.85 -32.03
N ARG A 315 3.66 -3.66 -31.70
CA ARG A 315 4.67 -3.10 -32.61
C ARG A 315 5.12 -4.11 -33.65
N ARG A 316 5.15 -5.40 -33.30
CA ARG A 316 5.55 -6.53 -34.13
C ARG A 316 4.33 -7.42 -34.28
N ALA A 317 3.43 -6.95 -35.13
CA ALA A 317 2.08 -7.46 -35.19
C ALA A 317 1.97 -8.82 -35.91
N THR A 318 3.09 -9.45 -36.28
CA THR A 318 3.14 -10.75 -36.97
C THR A 318 4.06 -11.73 -36.24
N VAL A 319 3.85 -13.03 -36.45
CA VAL A 319 4.71 -14.08 -35.85
C VAL A 319 6.16 -13.95 -36.33
N ASN A 320 6.36 -13.64 -37.61
CA ASN A 320 7.71 -13.49 -38.19
C ASN A 320 8.50 -12.35 -37.55
N GLU A 321 7.86 -11.21 -37.31
CA GLU A 321 8.51 -10.05 -36.68
C GLU A 321 8.85 -10.31 -35.21
N LEU A 322 8.01 -11.08 -34.51
CA LEU A 322 8.25 -11.52 -33.14
C LEU A 322 9.39 -12.55 -33.05
N VAL A 323 9.44 -13.52 -33.97
CA VAL A 323 10.54 -14.50 -34.06
C VAL A 323 11.87 -13.78 -34.32
N ALA A 324 11.91 -12.85 -35.27
CA ALA A 324 13.13 -12.11 -35.61
C ALA A 324 13.61 -11.23 -34.45
N TYR A 325 12.68 -10.69 -33.66
CA TYR A 325 13.00 -9.94 -32.45
C TYR A 325 13.58 -10.84 -31.36
N LEU A 326 12.88 -11.91 -31.00
CA LEU A 326 13.33 -12.83 -29.94
C LEU A 326 14.69 -13.46 -30.28
N ALA A 327 14.93 -13.81 -31.55
CA ALA A 327 16.22 -14.33 -31.98
C ALA A 327 17.36 -13.32 -31.74
N ARG A 328 17.12 -12.02 -31.99
CA ARG A 328 18.11 -10.96 -31.81
C ARG A 328 18.39 -10.68 -30.33
N GLU A 329 17.37 -10.60 -29.50
CA GLU A 329 17.50 -10.37 -28.06
C GLU A 329 18.28 -11.52 -27.37
N LEU A 330 18.06 -12.75 -27.82
CA LEU A 330 18.76 -13.94 -27.31
C LEU A 330 20.22 -14.04 -27.77
N ASP A 331 20.59 -13.42 -28.90
CA ASP A 331 21.99 -13.38 -29.36
C ASP A 331 22.79 -12.26 -28.65
N GLN A 332 22.15 -11.14 -28.28
CA GLN A 332 22.81 -10.02 -27.59
C GLN A 332 23.22 -10.35 -26.14
N THR A 333 22.51 -11.25 -25.48
CA THR A 333 22.82 -11.73 -24.12
C THR A 333 24.02 -12.68 -24.04
N ARG A 334 24.69 -12.99 -25.18
CA ARG A 334 25.68 -14.08 -25.29
C ARG A 334 27.14 -13.71 -25.58
N GLN A 335 27.54 -12.44 -25.68
CA GLN A 335 28.97 -12.15 -25.93
C GLN A 335 29.86 -12.46 -24.69
N PRO A 336 30.87 -13.34 -24.81
CA PRO A 336 31.81 -13.64 -23.73
C PRO A 336 32.99 -12.67 -23.72
N THR A 337 33.27 -12.09 -22.55
CA THR A 337 34.51 -11.35 -22.24
C THR A 337 35.73 -12.26 -22.37
N GLY A 338 36.61 -11.99 -23.33
CA GLY A 338 37.83 -12.77 -23.53
C GLY A 338 38.85 -12.08 -24.44
N ALA A 339 39.52 -11.05 -23.92
CA ALA A 339 40.85 -10.63 -24.39
C ALA A 339 41.60 -9.96 -23.23
N ALA A 340 42.81 -10.45 -22.94
CA ALA A 340 43.63 -10.01 -21.83
C ALA A 340 44.14 -8.57 -22.01
N LEU A 341 44.12 -7.79 -20.93
CA LEU A 341 44.74 -6.47 -20.80
C LEU A 341 45.71 -6.47 -19.59
N PRO A 342 46.71 -5.57 -19.56
CA PRO A 342 47.89 -5.69 -18.71
C PRO A 342 47.65 -5.31 -17.25
N GLU A 343 48.36 -5.98 -16.33
CA GLU A 343 48.34 -5.71 -14.89
C GLU A 343 49.07 -4.41 -14.51
N LEU A 344 48.44 -3.63 -13.62
CA LEU A 344 49.06 -2.55 -12.82
C LEU A 344 48.40 -2.49 -11.42
N PRO A 345 49.05 -1.88 -10.40
CA PRO A 345 49.43 -2.55 -9.16
C PRO A 345 48.42 -2.44 -8.01
N ALA A 346 48.52 -3.38 -7.07
CA ALA A 346 47.73 -3.43 -5.84
C ALA A 346 48.23 -2.45 -4.76
N LEU A 347 47.29 -1.81 -4.06
CA LEU A 347 47.52 -1.02 -2.83
C LEU A 347 46.36 -1.20 -1.83
N PRO A 348 46.57 -0.91 -0.53
CA PRO A 348 46.58 -1.94 0.51
C PRO A 348 45.28 -2.00 1.34
N SER A 349 45.11 -3.15 2.00
CA SER A 349 44.06 -3.44 2.97
C SER A 349 44.20 -2.61 4.24
N ALA A 350 43.10 -2.02 4.70
CA ALA A 350 43.00 -1.41 6.03
C ALA A 350 41.73 -1.88 6.75
N SER A 351 41.94 -2.23 8.01
CA SER A 351 41.11 -3.01 8.92
C SER A 351 39.98 -2.23 9.61
N VAL A 352 38.95 -3.00 9.98
CA VAL A 352 37.76 -2.68 10.80
C VAL A 352 38.12 -2.18 12.20
N LEU A 353 37.31 -1.26 12.77
CA LEU A 353 36.83 -1.20 14.18
C LEU A 353 35.76 -0.07 14.39
N PRO A 354 34.99 -0.01 15.51
CA PRO A 354 33.52 -0.14 15.47
C PRO A 354 32.68 1.03 16.06
N ALA A 355 31.38 0.94 15.79
CA ALA A 355 30.19 1.46 16.51
C ALA A 355 29.98 2.98 16.68
N GLN A 356 28.89 3.51 16.07
CA GLN A 356 27.71 4.06 16.79
C GLN A 356 26.66 4.71 15.85
N ARG A 357 25.38 4.66 16.30
CA ARG A 357 24.13 5.29 15.81
C ARG A 357 23.52 4.72 14.51
N ARG A 358 22.43 3.95 14.64
CA ARG A 358 21.64 3.45 13.49
C ARG A 358 20.40 4.31 13.21
N GLY A 359 20.58 5.38 12.43
CA GLY A 359 19.68 5.71 11.33
C GLY A 359 20.12 4.90 10.09
N ARG A 360 19.45 5.04 8.93
CA ARG A 360 20.07 4.63 7.66
C ARG A 360 21.51 5.19 7.63
N PRO A 361 22.52 4.42 7.19
CA PRO A 361 23.90 4.91 7.20
C PRO A 361 23.94 6.22 6.40
N ARG A 362 24.20 7.32 7.10
CA ARG A 362 24.64 8.56 6.45
C ARG A 362 25.90 8.17 5.70
N LEU A 363 25.83 8.18 4.37
CA LEU A 363 27.01 7.95 3.54
C LEU A 363 28.05 8.96 4.01
N ALA A 364 29.29 8.52 4.24
CA ALA A 364 30.33 9.44 4.67
C ALA A 364 30.44 10.55 3.60
N PRO A 365 30.33 11.84 3.99
CA PRO A 365 30.51 12.93 3.04
C PRO A 365 31.90 12.79 2.40
N PRO A 366 32.05 13.15 1.11
CA PRO A 366 33.35 13.11 0.48
C PRO A 366 34.32 14.00 1.26
N PRO A 367 35.63 13.68 1.29
CA PRO A 367 36.62 14.43 2.06
C PRO A 367 36.72 15.91 1.64
N GLU A 368 36.34 16.23 0.41
CA GLU A 368 36.13 17.59 -0.11
C GLU A 368 34.82 17.63 -0.91
N LYS A 369 34.07 18.73 -0.77
CA LYS A 369 32.87 18.99 -1.56
C LYS A 369 33.24 19.46 -2.96
N ILE A 370 32.36 19.22 -3.92
CA ILE A 370 32.52 19.62 -5.31
C ILE A 370 32.09 21.09 -5.44
N PRO A 371 32.78 21.95 -6.21
CA PRO A 371 32.32 23.31 -6.44
C PRO A 371 30.93 23.33 -7.07
N GLY A 372 30.10 24.29 -6.69
CA GLY A 372 28.66 24.32 -6.97
C GLY A 372 28.25 24.07 -8.41
N ILE A 373 27.12 23.38 -8.55
CA ILE A 373 26.38 23.19 -9.79
C ILE A 373 24.98 23.78 -9.62
N VAL A 374 24.17 23.73 -10.68
CA VAL A 374 22.77 24.16 -10.62
C VAL A 374 21.87 22.93 -10.62
N PHE A 375 20.93 22.87 -9.69
CA PHE A 375 19.85 21.89 -9.71
C PHE A 375 18.56 22.50 -10.20
N LEU A 376 17.93 21.88 -11.20
CA LEU A 376 16.57 22.22 -11.63
C LEU A 376 15.59 21.19 -11.04
N LEU A 377 14.86 21.63 -10.01
CA LEU A 377 13.99 20.81 -9.18
C LEU A 377 12.52 21.17 -9.42
N SER A 378 11.67 20.15 -9.54
CA SER A 378 10.23 20.32 -9.74
C SER A 378 9.47 19.04 -9.37
N SER A 379 8.16 19.15 -9.15
CA SER A 379 7.28 17.98 -9.33
C SER A 379 7.34 17.48 -10.79
N PRO A 380 7.12 16.18 -11.07
CA PRO A 380 6.86 15.71 -12.43
C PRO A 380 5.78 16.54 -13.14
N ARG A 381 5.87 16.62 -14.48
CA ARG A 381 4.90 17.31 -15.36
C ARG A 381 4.79 18.83 -15.17
N SER A 382 5.76 19.45 -14.50
CA SER A 382 5.82 20.90 -14.28
C SER A 382 6.51 21.70 -15.40
N GLY A 383 6.90 21.05 -16.50
CA GLY A 383 7.59 21.71 -17.62
C GLY A 383 9.12 21.77 -17.50
N SER A 384 9.72 20.93 -16.65
CA SER A 384 11.17 20.90 -16.41
C SER A 384 12.00 20.55 -17.64
N THR A 385 11.48 19.71 -18.54
CA THR A 385 12.13 19.44 -19.83
C THR A 385 12.16 20.68 -20.72
N LEU A 386 11.07 21.46 -20.80
CA LEU A 386 11.07 22.72 -21.56
C LEU A 386 12.14 23.68 -21.02
N LEU A 387 12.16 23.91 -19.70
CA LEU A 387 13.12 24.83 -19.08
C LEU A 387 14.57 24.36 -19.26
N ARG A 388 14.84 23.07 -19.08
CA ARG A 388 16.17 22.49 -19.35
C ARG A 388 16.60 22.73 -20.80
N VAL A 389 15.72 22.50 -21.77
CA VAL A 389 16.04 22.68 -23.20
C VAL A 389 16.19 24.17 -23.57
N MET A 390 15.45 25.07 -22.92
CA MET A 390 15.69 26.51 -23.03
C MET A 390 17.11 26.86 -22.56
N LEU A 391 17.48 26.40 -21.35
CA LEU A 391 18.82 26.61 -20.76
C LEU A 391 19.95 25.98 -21.58
N ALA A 392 19.71 24.83 -22.22
CA ALA A 392 20.68 24.16 -23.09
C ALA A 392 21.12 25.00 -24.31
N GLY A 393 20.38 26.07 -24.65
CA GLY A 393 20.78 27.00 -25.71
C GLY A 393 21.84 28.02 -25.29
N HIS A 394 22.12 28.17 -23.98
CA HIS A 394 23.07 29.17 -23.50
C HIS A 394 24.52 28.65 -23.60
N PRO A 395 25.47 29.44 -24.12
CA PRO A 395 26.85 28.99 -24.30
C PRO A 395 27.58 28.67 -22.98
N ASP A 396 27.25 29.37 -21.89
CA ASP A 396 27.87 29.15 -20.57
C ASP A 396 27.21 28.04 -19.74
N LEU A 397 26.20 27.34 -20.28
CA LEU A 397 25.50 26.28 -19.54
C LEU A 397 25.67 24.92 -20.22
N PHE A 398 25.77 23.87 -19.42
CA PHE A 398 25.66 22.50 -19.90
C PHE A 398 24.47 21.82 -19.22
N CYS A 399 23.39 21.64 -20.00
CA CYS A 399 22.09 21.17 -19.50
C CYS A 399 21.69 19.82 -20.11
N PRO A 400 22.30 18.70 -19.68
CA PRO A 400 21.99 17.38 -20.20
C PRO A 400 20.58 16.90 -19.80
N PRO A 401 20.09 15.82 -20.42
CA PRO A 401 18.92 15.10 -19.90
C PRO A 401 19.17 14.55 -18.49
N GLU A 402 18.12 14.03 -17.85
CA GLU A 402 18.18 13.52 -16.47
C GLU A 402 19.38 12.56 -16.26
N LEU A 403 20.32 12.94 -15.40
CA LEU A 403 21.51 12.13 -15.12
C LEU A 403 21.21 10.96 -14.17
N HIS A 404 20.23 11.15 -13.27
CA HIS A 404 19.87 10.20 -12.22
C HIS A 404 21.07 9.74 -11.38
N LEU A 405 21.93 10.67 -10.96
CA LEU A 405 23.13 10.38 -10.17
C LEU A 405 22.91 10.58 -8.66
N LEU A 406 22.37 11.74 -8.27
CA LEU A 406 22.19 12.17 -6.89
C LEU A 406 21.64 11.12 -5.89
N PRO A 407 20.70 10.22 -6.26
CA PRO A 407 20.14 9.25 -5.31
C PRO A 407 21.08 8.09 -4.90
N PHE A 408 22.19 7.85 -5.60
CA PHE A 408 22.96 6.59 -5.47
C PHE A 408 24.37 6.79 -4.91
N ALA A 409 24.93 5.85 -4.15
CA ALA A 409 26.29 5.99 -3.59
C ALA A 409 27.39 5.81 -4.64
N GLY A 410 27.23 4.82 -5.51
CA GLY A 410 28.16 4.45 -6.58
C GLY A 410 27.44 3.97 -7.83
N MET A 411 28.19 3.81 -8.91
CA MET A 411 27.66 3.44 -10.22
C MET A 411 27.05 2.03 -10.25
N GLN A 412 27.49 1.07 -9.44
CA GLN A 412 26.84 -0.25 -9.37
C GLN A 412 25.44 -0.19 -8.76
N GLU A 413 25.27 0.61 -7.71
CA GLU A 413 23.94 0.80 -7.10
C GLU A 413 22.99 1.48 -8.08
N ARG A 414 23.50 2.52 -8.78
CA ARG A 414 22.76 3.21 -9.84
C ARG A 414 22.34 2.23 -10.94
N SER A 415 23.29 1.49 -11.52
CA SER A 415 23.03 0.52 -12.58
C SER A 415 22.01 -0.53 -12.14
N LYS A 416 22.19 -1.19 -10.99
CA LYS A 416 21.23 -2.20 -10.51
C LYS A 416 19.80 -1.69 -10.30
N LYS A 417 19.65 -0.42 -9.91
CA LYS A 417 18.33 0.20 -9.67
C LYS A 417 17.69 0.80 -10.91
N LEU A 418 18.49 1.17 -11.92
CA LEU A 418 18.01 1.74 -13.19
C LEU A 418 17.98 0.72 -14.33
N ASP A 419 18.62 -0.45 -14.16
CA ASP A 419 18.63 -1.54 -15.14
C ASP A 419 17.21 -1.86 -15.57
N ARG A 420 16.98 -1.90 -16.89
CA ARG A 420 15.69 -2.13 -17.56
C ARG A 420 14.72 -0.93 -17.60
N THR A 421 15.18 0.30 -17.33
CA THR A 421 14.36 1.53 -17.47
C THR A 421 14.91 2.49 -18.54
N TYR A 422 14.03 3.28 -19.18
CA TYR A 422 14.41 4.35 -20.12
C TYR A 422 15.14 5.55 -19.45
N LEU A 423 15.31 5.50 -18.12
CA LEU A 423 15.91 6.57 -17.32
C LEU A 423 17.45 6.50 -17.31
N ASP A 424 18.06 5.47 -17.89
CA ASP A 424 19.52 5.30 -17.87
C ASP A 424 20.25 6.06 -19.01
N GLU A 425 19.53 6.51 -20.04
CA GLU A 425 20.11 7.09 -21.26
C GLU A 425 20.70 8.51 -21.08
N GLY A 426 20.30 9.25 -20.05
CA GLY A 426 20.68 10.67 -19.91
C GLY A 426 22.17 10.89 -19.64
N LEU A 427 22.80 10.04 -18.82
CA LEU A 427 24.24 10.08 -18.57
C LEU A 427 25.03 9.74 -19.84
N GLN A 428 24.58 8.71 -20.57
CA GLN A 428 25.19 8.31 -21.83
C GLN A 428 25.14 9.44 -22.86
N ARG A 429 23.98 10.10 -23.02
CA ARG A 429 23.83 11.22 -23.96
C ARG A 429 24.68 12.43 -23.57
N ALA A 430 24.84 12.69 -22.27
CA ALA A 430 25.71 13.76 -21.78
C ALA A 430 27.18 13.50 -22.15
N LEU A 431 27.65 12.25 -22.01
CA LEU A 431 29.02 11.87 -22.35
C LEU A 431 29.27 11.88 -23.86
N MET A 432 28.29 11.50 -24.68
CA MET A 432 28.36 11.64 -26.14
C MET A 432 28.64 13.09 -26.54
N GLU A 433 27.93 14.04 -25.92
CA GLU A 433 28.09 15.48 -26.20
C GLU A 433 29.42 16.03 -25.67
N LEU A 434 29.78 15.69 -24.43
CA LEU A 434 30.97 16.24 -23.77
C LEU A 434 32.29 15.72 -24.36
N MET A 435 32.28 14.49 -24.87
CA MET A 435 33.48 13.78 -25.33
C MET A 435 33.45 13.47 -26.83
N SER A 436 32.43 13.93 -27.55
CA SER A 436 32.21 13.62 -28.97
C SER A 436 32.23 12.11 -29.26
N LEU A 437 31.61 11.33 -28.38
CA LEU A 437 31.52 9.87 -28.48
C LEU A 437 30.28 9.46 -29.25
N ASP A 438 30.36 8.34 -29.96
CA ASP A 438 29.17 7.63 -30.41
C ASP A 438 28.47 6.90 -29.23
N ALA A 439 27.30 6.35 -29.50
CA ALA A 439 26.48 5.69 -28.47
C ALA A 439 27.21 4.48 -27.86
N GLU A 440 27.88 3.66 -28.67
CA GLU A 440 28.57 2.45 -28.22
C GLU A 440 29.77 2.78 -27.31
N ALA A 441 30.59 3.75 -27.71
CA ALA A 441 31.72 4.20 -26.91
C ALA A 441 31.27 4.86 -25.60
N SER A 442 30.16 5.59 -25.61
CA SER A 442 29.58 6.18 -24.39
C SER A 442 29.02 5.11 -23.44
N ALA A 443 28.33 4.09 -23.97
CA ALA A 443 27.85 2.94 -23.18
C ALA A 443 29.03 2.19 -22.53
N ALA A 444 30.07 1.87 -23.31
CA ALA A 444 31.26 1.20 -22.80
C ALA A 444 31.96 1.99 -21.68
N LEU A 445 31.93 3.33 -21.74
CA LEU A 445 32.46 4.18 -20.67
C LEU A 445 31.62 4.10 -19.39
N VAL A 446 30.29 4.13 -19.51
CA VAL A 446 29.37 3.98 -18.37
C VAL A 446 29.49 2.59 -17.75
N ASP A 447 29.61 1.54 -18.56
CA ASP A 447 29.83 0.16 -18.12
C ASP A 447 31.15 0.02 -17.38
N ASN A 448 32.22 0.65 -17.87
CA ASN A 448 33.50 0.68 -17.19
C ASN A 448 33.43 1.40 -15.83
N TRP A 449 32.74 2.55 -15.75
CA TRP A 449 32.51 3.24 -14.48
C TRP A 449 31.67 2.41 -13.51
N THR A 450 30.74 1.62 -14.03
CA THR A 450 29.92 0.68 -13.25
C THR A 450 30.74 -0.51 -12.76
N ALA A 451 31.60 -1.09 -13.61
CA ALA A 451 32.49 -2.18 -13.25
C ALA A 451 33.46 -1.78 -12.12
N GLN A 452 33.95 -0.53 -12.15
CA GLN A 452 34.81 0.05 -11.11
C GLN A 452 34.05 0.54 -9.86
N ASP A 453 32.72 0.48 -9.87
CA ASP A 453 31.82 1.09 -8.87
C ASP A 453 32.19 2.53 -8.52
N LEU A 454 32.40 3.36 -9.55
CA LEU A 454 32.87 4.71 -9.35
C LEU A 454 31.90 5.48 -8.43
N PRO A 455 32.39 6.11 -7.35
CA PRO A 455 31.52 6.89 -6.46
C PRO A 455 30.85 8.04 -7.20
N ILE A 456 29.57 8.32 -6.91
CA ILE A 456 28.82 9.34 -7.65
C ILE A 456 29.45 10.74 -7.56
N HIS A 457 30.09 11.09 -6.44
CA HIS A 457 30.80 12.36 -6.31
C HIS A 457 31.97 12.48 -7.33
N LYS A 458 32.63 11.37 -7.67
CA LYS A 458 33.68 11.34 -8.72
C LYS A 458 33.06 11.48 -10.11
N VAL A 459 31.91 10.86 -10.35
CA VAL A 459 31.16 11.03 -11.61
C VAL A 459 30.78 12.49 -11.84
N TYR A 460 30.21 13.17 -10.84
CA TYR A 460 29.92 14.60 -10.94
C TYR A 460 31.17 15.46 -11.15
N SER A 461 32.28 15.14 -10.49
CA SER A 461 33.56 15.84 -10.69
C SER A 461 34.06 15.71 -12.13
N LEU A 462 33.96 14.52 -12.72
CA LEU A 462 34.32 14.27 -14.12
C LEU A 462 33.41 15.03 -15.08
N LEU A 463 32.09 14.99 -14.88
CA LEU A 463 31.15 15.73 -15.71
C LEU A 463 31.41 17.24 -15.66
N LYS A 464 31.73 17.79 -14.49
CA LYS A 464 32.09 19.20 -14.33
C LYS A 464 33.40 19.54 -15.05
N GLN A 465 34.42 18.69 -14.92
CA GLN A 465 35.69 18.87 -15.60
C GLN A 465 35.53 18.85 -17.13
N LEU A 466 34.71 17.92 -17.64
CA LEU A 466 34.40 17.80 -19.06
C LEU A 466 33.52 18.95 -19.59
N ALA A 467 32.62 19.48 -18.77
CA ALA A 467 31.82 20.65 -19.12
C ALA A 467 32.67 21.93 -19.29
N GLY A 468 33.87 21.96 -18.67
CA GLY A 468 34.82 23.06 -18.77
C GLY A 468 34.32 24.30 -18.03
N PRO A 469 34.33 25.50 -18.65
CA PRO A 469 33.83 26.72 -18.01
C PRO A 469 32.30 26.76 -17.88
N ARG A 470 31.59 25.84 -18.55
CA ARG A 470 30.12 25.81 -18.54
C ARG A 470 29.61 25.31 -17.19
N LEU A 471 28.57 25.97 -16.69
CA LEU A 471 27.89 25.57 -15.47
C LEU A 471 27.00 24.36 -15.74
N LEU A 472 27.26 23.25 -15.03
CA LEU A 472 26.45 22.04 -15.11
C LEU A 472 25.08 22.28 -14.47
N VAL A 473 24.02 21.96 -15.21
CA VAL A 473 22.63 22.00 -14.73
C VAL A 473 22.09 20.58 -14.67
N ASP A 474 21.90 20.07 -13.45
CA ASP A 474 21.29 18.76 -13.22
C ASP A 474 19.78 18.92 -13.00
N LYS A 475 18.99 18.48 -13.98
CA LYS A 475 17.53 18.48 -13.91
C LYS A 475 17.04 17.09 -13.59
N SER A 476 16.22 16.96 -12.55
CA SER A 476 15.45 15.73 -12.30
C SER A 476 14.18 16.02 -11.50
N PRO A 477 13.00 15.70 -12.05
CA PRO A 477 11.74 15.85 -11.32
C PRO A 477 11.58 14.85 -10.16
N SER A 478 12.36 13.77 -10.13
CA SER A 478 12.23 12.74 -9.10
C SER A 478 12.98 13.09 -7.80
N TYR A 479 13.93 14.03 -7.83
CA TYR A 479 14.71 14.39 -6.63
C TYR A 479 13.85 15.05 -5.56
N ALA A 480 12.85 15.83 -5.97
CA ALA A 480 11.94 16.50 -5.05
C ALA A 480 11.05 15.54 -4.25
N ALA A 481 10.86 14.30 -4.72
CA ALA A 481 9.98 13.32 -4.07
C ALA A 481 10.52 12.81 -2.73
N ASP A 482 11.85 12.89 -2.49
CA ASP A 482 12.49 12.43 -1.26
C ASP A 482 13.47 13.49 -0.76
N ILE A 483 13.19 14.04 0.43
CA ILE A 483 14.02 15.08 1.05
C ILE A 483 15.47 14.63 1.29
N SER A 484 15.74 13.34 1.50
CA SER A 484 17.10 12.83 1.71
C SER A 484 17.97 12.93 0.45
N ILE A 485 17.35 12.90 -0.73
CA ILE A 485 18.04 13.14 -2.01
C ILE A 485 18.44 14.63 -2.11
N LEU A 486 17.57 15.54 -1.66
CA LEU A 486 17.86 16.98 -1.64
C LEU A 486 18.97 17.33 -0.66
N GLU A 487 18.92 16.79 0.56
CA GLU A 487 19.96 16.97 1.58
C GLU A 487 21.33 16.51 1.07
N ARG A 488 21.35 15.46 0.25
CA ARG A 488 22.58 14.94 -0.34
C ARG A 488 23.22 15.90 -1.34
N ALA A 489 22.46 16.77 -2.00
CA ALA A 489 23.05 17.83 -2.82
C ALA A 489 23.94 18.75 -1.97
N GLU A 490 23.47 19.14 -0.78
CA GLU A 490 24.27 19.95 0.16
C GLU A 490 25.44 19.18 0.78
N GLU A 491 25.37 17.86 0.87
CA GLU A 491 26.50 17.02 1.29
C GLU A 491 27.60 16.96 0.23
N LEU A 492 27.24 16.96 -1.06
CA LEU A 492 28.16 16.78 -2.18
C LEU A 492 28.74 18.07 -2.74
N PHE A 493 28.00 19.19 -2.69
CA PHE A 493 28.36 20.41 -3.38
C PHE A 493 28.54 21.61 -2.44
N GLU A 494 29.51 22.47 -2.75
CA GLU A 494 29.67 23.80 -2.16
C GLU A 494 28.85 24.82 -2.94
N GLU A 495 28.03 25.62 -2.27
CA GLU A 495 27.32 26.75 -2.89
C GLU A 495 26.52 26.37 -4.15
N ALA A 496 25.87 25.19 -4.14
CA ALA A 496 24.97 24.80 -5.20
C ALA A 496 23.79 25.78 -5.31
N LYS A 497 23.40 26.09 -6.55
CA LYS A 497 22.22 26.93 -6.85
C LYS A 497 21.04 26.05 -7.19
N TYR A 498 19.86 26.46 -6.75
CA TYR A 498 18.62 25.69 -6.90
C TYR A 498 17.56 26.49 -7.63
N ILE A 499 17.11 25.96 -8.76
CA ILE A 499 15.96 26.47 -9.50
C ILE A 499 14.76 25.61 -9.12
N HIS A 500 13.76 26.21 -8.49
CA HIS A 500 12.47 25.59 -8.24
C HIS A 500 11.51 25.93 -9.36
N LEU A 501 11.22 24.96 -10.22
CA LEU A 501 10.14 25.09 -11.19
C LEU A 501 8.85 24.52 -10.60
N ILE A 502 7.83 25.36 -10.47
CA ILE A 502 6.50 24.96 -10.02
C ILE A 502 5.45 25.18 -11.11
N ARG A 503 4.43 24.33 -11.12
CA ARG A 503 3.25 24.43 -11.99
C ARG A 503 1.99 24.21 -11.18
N HIS A 504 0.89 24.83 -11.62
CA HIS A 504 -0.42 24.76 -10.98
C HIS A 504 -0.84 23.30 -10.71
N PRO A 505 -1.32 22.96 -9.49
CA PRO A 505 -1.62 21.58 -9.11
C PRO A 505 -2.61 20.91 -10.05
N TYR A 506 -3.69 21.59 -10.48
CA TYR A 506 -4.67 21.01 -11.42
C TYR A 506 -4.04 20.56 -12.75
N ALA A 507 -3.12 21.34 -13.31
CA ALA A 507 -2.45 21.00 -14.56
C ALA A 507 -1.50 19.82 -14.40
N VAL A 508 -0.80 19.74 -13.25
CA VAL A 508 0.09 18.61 -12.96
C VAL A 508 -0.71 17.34 -12.69
N THR A 509 -1.78 17.41 -11.87
CA THR A 509 -2.64 16.28 -11.56
C THR A 509 -3.27 15.70 -12.84
N GLU A 510 -3.92 16.54 -13.66
CA GLU A 510 -4.50 16.09 -14.93
C GLU A 510 -3.46 15.47 -15.86
N SER A 511 -2.31 16.15 -16.05
CA SER A 511 -1.28 15.64 -16.95
C SER A 511 -0.69 14.32 -16.46
N THR A 512 -0.59 14.11 -15.15
CA THR A 512 -0.02 12.90 -14.54
C THR A 512 -0.96 11.72 -14.71
N VAL A 513 -2.26 11.94 -14.46
CA VAL A 513 -3.31 10.93 -14.68
C VAL A 513 -3.43 10.56 -16.16
N ARG A 514 -3.46 11.57 -17.05
CA ARG A 514 -3.62 11.36 -18.50
C ARG A 514 -2.53 10.47 -19.10
N ILE A 515 -1.29 10.62 -18.65
CA ILE A 515 -0.16 9.82 -19.16
C ILE A 515 0.05 8.50 -18.40
N ARG A 516 -0.80 8.21 -17.41
CA ARG A 516 -0.69 7.02 -16.54
C ARG A 516 0.68 6.91 -15.90
N LEU A 517 1.18 8.01 -15.34
CA LEU A 517 2.52 8.05 -14.73
C LEU A 517 2.65 7.04 -13.58
N ASP A 518 1.54 6.74 -12.88
CA ASP A 518 1.43 5.65 -11.92
C ASP A 518 1.95 4.33 -12.52
N LYS A 519 1.44 3.94 -13.70
CA LYS A 519 1.86 2.72 -14.38
C LYS A 519 3.27 2.79 -14.93
N LEU A 520 3.70 3.95 -15.42
CA LEU A 520 5.09 4.15 -15.90
C LEU A 520 6.13 4.01 -14.79
N LEU A 521 5.76 4.30 -13.55
CA LEU A 521 6.63 4.13 -12.37
C LEU A 521 6.48 2.76 -11.71
N GLY A 522 5.69 1.84 -12.30
CA GLY A 522 5.38 0.54 -11.71
C GLY A 522 4.54 0.62 -10.43
N ILE A 523 3.85 1.75 -10.23
CA ILE A 523 2.99 2.01 -9.08
C ILE A 523 1.55 1.66 -9.46
N ASP A 524 1.02 0.59 -8.86
CA ASP A 524 -0.40 0.23 -8.98
C ASP A 524 -1.25 1.08 -8.03
N ALA A 525 -1.34 2.38 -8.30
CA ALA A 525 -2.19 3.30 -7.54
C ALA A 525 -3.67 2.87 -7.65
N VAL A 526 -4.36 2.76 -6.50
CA VAL A 526 -5.80 2.45 -6.42
C VAL A 526 -6.63 3.60 -6.98
N ASP A 527 -6.17 4.84 -6.79
CA ASP A 527 -6.71 6.05 -7.42
C ASP A 527 -5.57 6.89 -8.03
N PRO A 528 -5.48 6.97 -9.37
CA PRO A 528 -4.49 7.79 -10.06
C PRO A 528 -4.53 9.28 -9.68
N PHE A 529 -5.69 9.81 -9.28
CA PHE A 529 -5.82 11.21 -8.87
C PHE A 529 -5.17 11.46 -7.53
N THR A 530 -5.44 10.61 -6.52
CA THR A 530 -4.76 10.65 -5.21
C THR A 530 -3.24 10.59 -5.39
N PHE A 531 -2.75 9.65 -6.19
CA PHE A 531 -1.31 9.52 -6.44
C PHE A 531 -0.72 10.79 -7.07
N ALA A 532 -1.36 11.32 -8.12
CA ALA A 532 -0.89 12.52 -8.81
C ALA A 532 -0.92 13.76 -7.92
N GLU A 533 -1.93 13.88 -7.06
CA GLU A 533 -2.04 14.93 -6.05
C GLU A 533 -0.93 14.84 -4.99
N GLU A 534 -0.76 13.67 -4.36
CA GLU A 534 0.24 13.43 -3.33
C GLU A 534 1.66 13.64 -3.85
N LEU A 535 1.93 13.20 -5.09
CA LEU A 535 3.21 13.39 -5.75
C LEU A 535 3.54 14.89 -5.91
N TRP A 536 2.56 15.69 -6.34
CA TRP A 536 2.74 17.14 -6.47
C TRP A 536 2.93 17.81 -5.11
N ALA A 537 2.07 17.48 -4.13
CA ALA A 537 2.09 18.10 -2.80
C ALA A 537 3.38 17.75 -2.04
N THR A 538 3.77 16.48 -2.04
CA THR A 538 4.99 15.99 -1.39
C THR A 538 6.23 16.60 -1.99
N SER A 539 6.33 16.61 -3.34
CA SER A 539 7.50 17.17 -4.03
C SER A 539 7.70 18.65 -3.70
N ASN A 540 6.62 19.45 -3.77
CA ASN A 540 6.73 20.89 -3.51
C ASN A 540 6.89 21.20 -2.02
N SER A 541 6.28 20.42 -1.12
CA SER A 541 6.49 20.55 0.34
C SER A 541 7.94 20.25 0.74
N ASN A 542 8.54 19.20 0.18
CA ASN A 542 9.95 18.88 0.40
C ASN A 542 10.86 20.02 -0.06
N LEU A 543 10.60 20.60 -1.23
CA LEU A 543 11.36 21.74 -1.75
C LEU A 543 11.23 22.98 -0.86
N ILE A 544 10.01 23.30 -0.39
CA ILE A 544 9.80 24.39 0.58
C ILE A 544 10.64 24.16 1.84
N ASN A 545 10.54 22.97 2.43
CA ASN A 545 11.23 22.64 3.67
C ASN A 545 12.76 22.63 3.51
N PHE A 546 13.24 22.21 2.35
CA PHE A 546 14.65 22.23 1.98
C PHE A 546 15.15 23.67 1.82
N PHE A 547 14.49 24.51 1.02
CA PHE A 547 14.94 25.89 0.77
C PHE A 547 14.86 26.81 1.99
N ARG A 548 13.95 26.55 2.95
CA ARG A 548 13.94 27.29 4.24
C ARG A 548 15.24 27.19 5.02
N GLN A 549 16.07 26.18 4.74
CA GLN A 549 17.33 25.94 5.43
C GLN A 549 18.54 26.52 4.67
N LEU A 550 18.34 27.05 3.46
CA LEU A 550 19.41 27.54 2.59
C LEU A 550 19.42 29.06 2.53
N ASP A 551 20.55 29.62 2.09
CA ASP A 551 20.63 31.05 1.73
C ASP A 551 19.67 31.34 0.57
N PRO A 552 18.72 32.30 0.72
CA PRO A 552 17.82 32.71 -0.35
C PRO A 552 18.52 33.12 -1.65
N ALA A 553 19.75 33.64 -1.60
CA ALA A 553 20.53 34.00 -2.78
C ALA A 553 20.90 32.80 -3.66
N ARG A 554 20.79 31.58 -3.13
CA ARG A 554 21.04 30.32 -3.86
C ARG A 554 19.76 29.64 -4.35
N CYS A 555 18.59 30.22 -4.13
CA CYS A 555 17.30 29.63 -4.51
C CYS A 555 16.52 30.58 -5.43
N HIS A 556 16.00 30.07 -6.55
CA HIS A 556 15.21 30.84 -7.51
C HIS A 556 13.93 30.12 -7.88
N LEU A 557 12.78 30.75 -7.63
CA LEU A 557 11.46 30.21 -7.98
C LEU A 557 11.03 30.65 -9.38
N ILE A 558 10.58 29.69 -10.19
CA ILE A 558 9.99 29.92 -11.51
C ILE A 558 8.60 29.28 -11.52
N ARG A 559 7.60 30.07 -11.90
CA ARG A 559 6.26 29.56 -12.21
C ARG A 559 6.20 29.18 -13.68
N TYR A 560 5.79 27.95 -13.97
CA TYR A 560 5.62 27.47 -15.33
C TYR A 560 4.67 28.37 -16.14
N GLU A 561 3.61 28.89 -15.49
CA GLU A 561 2.63 29.76 -16.12
C GLU A 561 3.27 31.07 -16.62
N GLU A 562 4.18 31.66 -15.84
CA GLU A 562 4.96 32.83 -16.26
C GLU A 562 5.99 32.46 -17.32
N LEU A 563 6.66 31.30 -17.18
CA LEU A 563 7.69 30.84 -18.11
C LEU A 563 7.16 30.74 -19.54
N VAL A 564 5.93 30.23 -19.73
CA VAL A 564 5.36 30.07 -21.07
C VAL A 564 4.65 31.33 -21.58
N ARG A 565 4.20 32.21 -20.68
CA ARG A 565 3.52 33.48 -21.04
C ARG A 565 4.52 34.58 -21.39
N GLU A 566 5.58 34.71 -20.60
CA GLU A 566 6.58 35.79 -20.69
C GLU A 566 8.01 35.22 -20.62
N PRO A 567 8.40 34.30 -21.54
CA PRO A 567 9.66 33.57 -21.46
C PRO A 567 10.90 34.49 -21.40
N ALA A 568 10.89 35.60 -22.16
CA ALA A 568 12.00 36.56 -22.15
C ALA A 568 12.25 37.19 -20.77
N ALA A 569 11.19 37.56 -20.05
CA ALA A 569 11.31 38.19 -18.74
C ALA A 569 11.80 37.17 -17.70
N VAL A 570 11.25 35.95 -17.73
CA VAL A 570 11.65 34.86 -16.82
C VAL A 570 13.11 34.48 -17.05
N MET A 571 13.53 34.30 -18.31
CA MET A 571 14.90 33.91 -18.63
C MET A 571 15.92 34.99 -18.29
N ARG A 572 15.59 36.29 -18.40
CA ARG A 572 16.48 37.37 -17.93
C ARG A 572 16.73 37.32 -16.42
N ARG A 573 15.67 37.16 -15.62
CA ARG A 573 15.81 37.02 -14.15
C ARG A 573 16.60 35.76 -13.78
N LEU A 574 16.40 34.68 -14.54
CA LEU A 574 17.15 33.46 -14.32
C LEU A 574 18.64 33.62 -14.68
N CYS A 575 18.98 34.29 -15.79
CA CYS A 575 20.37 34.62 -16.13
C CYS A 575 21.04 35.47 -15.06
N GLU A 576 20.33 36.48 -14.53
CA GLU A 576 20.81 37.31 -13.41
C GLU A 576 21.09 36.46 -12.16
N PHE A 577 20.16 35.58 -11.78
CA PHE A 577 20.37 34.64 -10.67
C PHE A 577 21.57 33.71 -10.89
N LEU A 578 21.75 33.21 -12.12
CA LEU A 578 22.87 32.33 -12.45
C LEU A 578 24.20 33.09 -12.54
N GLY A 579 24.18 34.42 -12.76
CA GLY A 579 25.37 35.25 -12.94
C GLY A 579 25.92 35.18 -14.37
N ILE A 580 25.06 34.94 -15.36
CA ILE A 580 25.38 34.83 -16.79
C ILE A 580 24.65 35.92 -17.58
N PHE A 581 25.10 36.19 -18.80
CA PHE A 581 24.40 37.14 -19.68
C PHE A 581 23.09 36.53 -20.22
N PHE A 582 22.24 37.37 -20.82
CA PHE A 582 21.04 36.89 -21.50
C PHE A 582 21.34 36.60 -22.96
N ASP A 583 21.03 35.38 -23.41
CA ASP A 583 21.17 34.95 -24.81
C ASP A 583 19.79 34.68 -25.44
N GLU A 584 19.55 35.16 -26.67
CA GLU A 584 18.29 34.91 -27.37
C GLU A 584 18.02 33.44 -27.68
N ALA A 585 19.06 32.60 -27.76
CA ALA A 585 18.93 31.16 -27.92
C ALA A 585 18.09 30.52 -26.80
N LEU A 586 18.02 31.14 -25.61
CA LEU A 586 17.16 30.69 -24.52
C LEU A 586 15.67 30.68 -24.88
N LEU A 587 15.25 31.50 -25.86
CA LEU A 587 13.85 31.62 -26.29
C LEU A 587 13.50 30.70 -27.46
N LYS A 588 14.47 29.94 -27.98
CA LYS A 588 14.32 29.12 -29.18
C LYS A 588 14.59 27.62 -28.89
N PRO A 589 13.86 26.98 -27.95
CA PRO A 589 14.16 25.62 -27.49
C PRO A 589 13.99 24.53 -28.55
N TYR A 590 13.40 24.84 -29.70
CA TYR A 590 13.20 23.92 -30.82
C TYR A 590 14.24 24.08 -31.92
N GLU A 591 15.20 25.00 -31.75
CA GLU A 591 16.30 25.24 -32.69
C GLU A 591 17.64 24.70 -32.15
N GLY A 592 18.43 24.12 -33.06
CA GLY A 592 19.77 23.61 -32.77
C GLY A 592 19.78 22.24 -32.09
N GLN A 593 20.99 21.74 -31.79
CA GLN A 593 21.17 20.50 -31.04
C GLN A 593 21.16 20.80 -29.55
N ARG A 594 20.15 20.27 -28.84
CA ARG A 594 19.94 20.51 -27.40
C ARG A 594 19.80 19.21 -26.60
N MET A 595 20.32 18.11 -27.14
CA MET A 595 20.20 16.75 -26.57
C MET A 595 18.73 16.39 -26.27
N THR A 596 17.86 16.62 -27.25
CA THR A 596 16.42 16.26 -27.23
C THR A 596 16.12 14.98 -28.00
N ASP A 597 17.05 14.62 -28.88
CA ASP A 597 17.23 13.33 -29.52
C ASP A 597 17.66 12.27 -28.47
N GLY A 598 17.18 11.04 -28.63
CA GLY A 598 17.62 9.92 -27.80
C GLY A 598 19.00 9.40 -28.21
N VAL A 599 19.53 8.43 -27.46
CA VAL A 599 20.88 7.89 -27.68
C VAL A 599 21.03 7.23 -29.06
N TYR A 600 19.96 6.60 -29.54
CA TYR A 600 19.89 6.01 -30.88
C TYR A 600 18.82 6.73 -31.72
N ALA A 601 18.92 6.64 -33.05
CA ALA A 601 17.95 7.23 -33.98
C ALA A 601 16.50 6.74 -33.80
N GLN A 602 16.30 5.65 -33.05
CA GLN A 602 15.00 5.05 -32.72
C GLN A 602 14.61 5.19 -31.23
N SER A 603 15.47 5.81 -30.41
CA SER A 603 15.21 6.04 -28.97
C SER A 603 14.08 7.06 -28.78
N LEU A 604 13.31 6.89 -27.69
CA LEU A 604 12.34 7.90 -27.27
C LEU A 604 13.06 9.21 -26.88
N PRO A 605 12.42 10.39 -26.99
CA PRO A 605 13.00 11.63 -26.50
C PRO A 605 13.27 11.52 -24.99
N ILE A 606 14.48 11.89 -24.55
CA ILE A 606 14.85 11.81 -23.14
C ILE A 606 14.16 12.96 -22.39
N GLY A 607 13.16 12.63 -21.56
CA GLY A 607 12.39 13.60 -20.77
C GLY A 607 10.88 13.56 -21.05
N ASP A 608 10.26 14.70 -21.43
CA ASP A 608 8.82 14.73 -21.71
C ASP A 608 8.55 14.24 -23.15
N PRO A 609 7.87 13.09 -23.35
CA PRO A 609 7.61 12.55 -24.69
C PRO A 609 6.73 13.46 -25.55
N ASN A 610 6.04 14.44 -24.95
CA ASN A 610 5.23 15.43 -25.67
C ASN A 610 6.00 16.71 -26.02
N PHE A 611 7.28 16.83 -25.68
CA PHE A 611 8.09 18.02 -25.98
C PHE A 611 8.19 18.24 -27.50
N LEU A 612 8.60 17.20 -28.26
CA LEU A 612 8.75 17.26 -29.72
C LEU A 612 7.43 17.30 -30.50
N LYS A 613 6.27 17.20 -29.82
CA LYS A 613 4.95 17.40 -30.46
C LYS A 613 4.62 18.88 -30.69
N ARG A 614 5.55 19.78 -30.39
CA ARG A 614 5.42 21.24 -30.46
C ARG A 614 6.63 21.82 -31.18
N ASP A 615 6.43 22.99 -31.75
CA ASP A 615 7.42 23.76 -32.50
C ASP A 615 7.69 25.15 -31.89
N LYS A 616 6.94 25.55 -30.87
CA LYS A 616 7.07 26.82 -30.16
C LYS A 616 6.68 26.72 -28.68
N ILE A 617 7.14 27.69 -27.89
CA ILE A 617 6.70 27.86 -26.50
C ILE A 617 5.21 28.23 -26.53
N ASP A 618 4.38 27.39 -25.92
CA ASP A 618 2.92 27.51 -26.01
C ASP A 618 2.34 28.18 -24.74
N PRO A 619 1.96 29.47 -24.80
CA PRO A 619 1.40 30.18 -23.65
C PRO A 619 0.05 29.60 -23.20
N ALA A 620 -0.69 28.91 -24.07
CA ALA A 620 -1.98 28.33 -23.71
C ALA A 620 -1.85 27.24 -22.62
N LEU A 621 -0.70 26.57 -22.53
CA LEU A 621 -0.43 25.58 -21.49
C LEU A 621 -0.30 26.17 -20.08
N GLY A 622 -0.01 27.47 -19.98
CA GLY A 622 0.03 28.20 -18.72
C GLY A 622 -1.36 28.46 -18.14
N GLU A 623 -2.38 28.59 -19.00
CA GLU A 623 -3.76 28.86 -18.57
C GLU A 623 -4.65 27.61 -18.58
N ALA A 624 -4.13 26.47 -19.07
CA ALA A 624 -4.88 25.22 -19.19
C ALA A 624 -5.56 24.77 -17.88
N TRP A 625 -4.97 25.09 -16.72
CA TRP A 625 -5.52 24.74 -15.41
C TRP A 625 -6.91 25.33 -15.13
N ARG A 626 -7.24 26.49 -15.71
CA ARG A 626 -8.54 27.16 -15.51
C ARG A 626 -9.71 26.35 -16.08
N GLN A 627 -9.44 25.50 -17.06
CA GLN A 627 -10.46 24.68 -17.73
C GLN A 627 -10.52 23.25 -17.18
N ILE A 628 -9.56 22.85 -16.33
CA ILE A 628 -9.48 21.50 -15.80
C ILE A 628 -10.49 21.33 -14.67
N LYS A 629 -11.33 20.31 -14.79
CA LYS A 629 -12.20 19.83 -13.73
C LYS A 629 -11.67 18.50 -13.21
N LEU A 630 -11.17 18.50 -11.97
CA LEU A 630 -10.79 17.28 -11.28
C LEU A 630 -12.05 16.59 -10.73
N PRO A 631 -12.05 15.24 -10.61
CA PRO A 631 -13.23 14.48 -10.17
C PRO A 631 -13.62 14.77 -8.72
N ARG A 632 -12.69 15.28 -7.93
CA ARG A 632 -12.91 15.76 -6.57
C ARG A 632 -11.99 16.96 -6.31
N PRO A 633 -12.29 17.77 -5.28
CA PRO A 633 -11.41 18.85 -4.91
C PRO A 633 -10.07 18.37 -4.35
N LEU A 634 -9.05 19.21 -4.43
CA LEU A 634 -7.75 18.91 -3.80
C LEU A 634 -7.92 18.79 -2.28
N GLY A 635 -7.19 17.90 -1.63
CA GLY A 635 -7.13 17.75 -0.19
C GLY A 635 -6.50 18.96 0.52
N GLU A 636 -6.77 19.11 1.82
CA GLU A 636 -6.32 20.26 2.61
C GLU A 636 -4.81 20.47 2.60
N PHE A 637 -4.02 19.39 2.66
CA PHE A 637 -2.56 19.48 2.60
C PHE A 637 -2.08 20.07 1.28
N THR A 638 -2.59 19.57 0.16
CA THR A 638 -2.27 20.07 -1.19
C THR A 638 -2.64 21.54 -1.35
N ARG A 639 -3.77 21.96 -0.78
CA ARG A 639 -4.18 23.38 -0.78
C ARG A 639 -3.25 24.26 0.02
N SER A 640 -2.87 23.82 1.22
CA SER A 640 -1.89 24.53 2.05
C SER A 640 -0.56 24.71 1.31
N VAL A 641 -0.12 23.71 0.54
CA VAL A 641 1.06 23.83 -0.31
C VAL A 641 0.81 24.80 -1.47
N ALA A 642 -0.34 24.74 -2.15
CA ALA A 642 -0.69 25.65 -3.25
C ALA A 642 -0.81 27.12 -2.82
N ASP A 643 -1.34 27.36 -1.62
CA ASP A 643 -1.50 28.69 -1.02
C ASP A 643 -0.14 29.34 -0.68
N GLN A 644 0.85 28.54 -0.27
CA GLN A 644 2.23 29.03 -0.07
C GLN A 644 2.86 29.57 -1.36
N PHE A 645 2.37 29.15 -2.52
CA PHE A 645 2.74 29.73 -3.80
C PHE A 645 1.71 30.72 -4.34
N SER A 646 0.64 31.04 -3.62
CA SER A 646 -0.44 31.94 -4.06
C SER A 646 -1.10 31.48 -5.38
N TYR A 647 -1.30 30.17 -5.56
CA TYR A 647 -2.12 29.68 -6.67
C TYR A 647 -3.61 29.86 -6.38
N GLU A 648 -4.34 30.46 -7.33
CA GLU A 648 -5.80 30.49 -7.31
C GLU A 648 -6.36 29.08 -7.55
N LEU A 649 -7.13 28.55 -6.62
CA LEU A 649 -7.83 27.28 -6.82
C LEU A 649 -9.29 27.56 -7.24
N PRO A 650 -9.88 26.76 -8.16
CA PRO A 650 -11.29 26.89 -8.51
C PRO A 650 -12.17 26.92 -7.26
N ALA A 651 -13.10 27.87 -7.19
CA ALA A 651 -13.96 28.05 -6.05
C ALA A 651 -14.75 26.77 -5.76
N GLU A 652 -14.52 26.19 -4.59
CA GLU A 652 -15.44 25.21 -4.06
C GLU A 652 -16.74 25.88 -3.63
N MET A 653 -17.80 25.08 -3.58
CA MET A 653 -18.95 25.40 -2.75
C MET A 653 -18.45 25.63 -1.33
N LYS A 654 -18.36 26.90 -0.92
CA LYS A 654 -17.94 27.28 0.43
C LYS A 654 -18.87 26.60 1.41
N THR A 655 -18.32 25.66 2.17
CA THR A 655 -19.00 25.09 3.31
C THR A 655 -19.40 26.24 4.26
N PRO A 656 -20.69 26.41 4.59
CA PRO A 656 -21.13 27.43 5.53
C PRO A 656 -20.38 27.30 6.85
N THR A 657 -20.15 28.38 7.57
CA THR A 657 -19.55 28.29 8.91
C THR A 657 -20.57 27.71 9.89
N LEU A 658 -20.16 26.70 10.67
CA LEU A 658 -20.98 26.16 11.76
C LEU A 658 -21.12 27.20 12.87
N GLN A 659 -22.35 27.54 13.25
CA GLN A 659 -22.68 28.54 14.28
C GLN A 659 -23.71 27.95 15.25
N PRO A 660 -23.73 28.39 16.52
CA PRO A 660 -24.77 28.02 17.48
C PRO A 660 -26.16 28.44 16.99
N VAL A 661 -27.16 27.60 17.19
CA VAL A 661 -28.56 27.90 16.91
C VAL A 661 -29.38 28.05 18.20
N PRO A 662 -30.40 28.93 18.23
CA PRO A 662 -31.32 29.03 19.36
C PRO A 662 -32.02 27.69 19.70
N ARG A 663 -32.35 27.46 20.97
CA ARG A 663 -33.05 26.25 21.47
C ARG A 663 -34.56 26.45 21.66
N ASP A 664 -35.12 27.45 20.98
CA ASP A 664 -36.52 27.89 21.10
C ASP A 664 -37.46 27.29 20.04
N HIS A 665 -36.94 26.45 19.15
CA HIS A 665 -37.68 25.79 18.09
C HIS A 665 -37.32 24.29 18.00
N HIS A 666 -38.11 23.54 17.21
CA HIS A 666 -37.83 22.13 16.94
C HIS A 666 -36.53 21.96 16.16
N LEU A 667 -35.57 21.24 16.75
CA LEU A 667 -34.25 21.02 16.18
C LEU A 667 -34.28 19.75 15.31
N PRO A 668 -33.88 19.82 14.03
CA PRO A 668 -33.85 18.65 13.16
C PRO A 668 -32.78 17.65 13.59
N LEU A 669 -32.95 16.39 13.21
CA LEU A 669 -31.90 15.38 13.30
C LEU A 669 -30.87 15.56 12.17
N SER A 670 -29.61 15.24 12.43
CA SER A 670 -28.64 15.02 11.35
C SER A 670 -29.10 13.87 10.44
N PHE A 671 -28.57 13.74 9.22
CA PHE A 671 -28.93 12.61 8.35
C PHE A 671 -28.62 11.25 9.00
N ALA A 672 -27.50 11.18 9.74
CA ALA A 672 -27.12 9.98 10.48
C ALA A 672 -28.11 9.67 11.62
N GLN A 673 -28.48 10.69 12.41
CA GLN A 673 -29.48 10.53 13.45
C GLN A 673 -30.85 10.14 12.87
N GLN A 674 -31.27 10.75 11.76
CA GLN A 674 -32.56 10.44 11.11
C GLN A 674 -32.60 8.99 10.63
N ARG A 675 -31.51 8.48 10.05
CA ARG A 675 -31.39 7.06 9.68
C ARG A 675 -31.54 6.16 10.91
N LEU A 676 -30.84 6.44 12.01
CA LEU A 676 -30.91 5.64 13.22
C LEU A 676 -32.29 5.72 13.90
N TRP A 677 -32.93 6.89 13.88
CA TRP A 677 -34.31 7.06 14.33
C TRP A 677 -35.27 6.20 13.51
N PHE A 678 -35.17 6.24 12.18
CA PHE A 678 -35.99 5.40 11.30
C PHE A 678 -35.79 3.90 11.58
N LEU A 679 -34.54 3.45 11.74
CA LEU A 679 -34.23 2.06 12.06
C LEU A 679 -34.78 1.65 13.42
N HIS A 680 -34.71 2.53 14.42
CA HIS A 680 -35.33 2.29 15.73
C HIS A 680 -36.86 2.19 15.64
N GLN A 681 -37.52 2.97 14.77
CA GLN A 681 -38.97 2.84 14.56
C GLN A 681 -39.36 1.49 13.91
N LEU A 682 -38.47 0.90 13.12
CA LEU A 682 -38.69 -0.44 12.54
C LEU A 682 -38.47 -1.56 13.57
N GLU A 683 -37.45 -1.42 14.44
CA GLU A 683 -37.09 -2.41 15.45
C GLU A 683 -36.84 -1.76 16.83
N PRO A 684 -37.89 -1.32 17.56
CA PRO A 684 -37.73 -0.53 18.80
C PRO A 684 -36.97 -1.25 19.91
N ASP A 685 -37.10 -2.58 19.98
CA ASP A 685 -36.49 -3.42 21.02
C ASP A 685 -35.11 -3.95 20.62
N SER A 686 -34.54 -3.52 19.49
CA SER A 686 -33.25 -4.01 19.01
C SER A 686 -32.07 -3.31 19.71
N PRO A 687 -31.15 -4.05 20.34
CA PRO A 687 -29.94 -3.48 20.93
C PRO A 687 -28.79 -3.33 19.92
N ILE A 688 -29.02 -3.59 18.62
CA ILE A 688 -27.97 -3.64 17.60
C ILE A 688 -27.19 -2.33 17.44
N TYR A 689 -27.81 -1.19 17.81
CA TYR A 689 -27.18 0.13 17.79
C TYR A 689 -26.67 0.60 19.16
N ASN A 690 -26.64 -0.29 20.15
CA ASN A 690 -25.96 -0.03 21.41
C ASN A 690 -24.45 -0.15 21.21
N MET A 691 -23.71 0.92 21.49
CA MET A 691 -22.27 0.92 21.38
C MET A 691 -21.63 0.18 22.55
N THR A 692 -20.80 -0.83 22.23
CA THR A 692 -20.22 -1.72 23.27
C THR A 692 -18.76 -1.47 23.60
N VAL A 693 -18.22 -0.35 23.09
CA VAL A 693 -16.86 0.15 23.31
C VAL A 693 -16.70 0.80 24.69
N GLY A 694 -17.79 1.12 25.39
CA GLY A 694 -17.79 1.84 26.67
C GLY A 694 -17.41 1.03 27.91
N SER A 695 -16.69 -0.10 27.78
CA SER A 695 -16.31 -0.96 28.92
C SER A 695 -14.83 -0.81 29.25
N PHE A 696 -14.51 -0.33 30.46
CA PHE A 696 -13.15 0.00 30.89
C PHE A 696 -12.77 -0.76 32.15
N ARG A 697 -11.65 -1.49 32.11
CA ARG A 697 -11.05 -2.05 33.32
C ARG A 697 -10.19 -0.97 34.00
N LEU A 698 -10.44 -0.74 35.29
CA LEU A 698 -9.76 0.26 36.11
C LEU A 698 -9.03 -0.46 37.25
N SER A 699 -7.73 -0.20 37.37
CA SER A 699 -6.88 -0.77 38.43
C SER A 699 -6.43 0.33 39.40
N GLY A 700 -6.37 0.00 40.68
CA GLY A 700 -6.00 0.89 41.80
C GLY A 700 -7.19 1.42 42.60
N SER A 701 -6.90 2.27 43.59
CA SER A 701 -7.91 2.91 44.44
C SER A 701 -8.80 3.85 43.62
N LEU A 702 -10.12 3.66 43.69
CA LEU A 702 -11.09 4.40 42.90
C LEU A 702 -12.01 5.27 43.78
N ASN A 703 -12.04 6.57 43.52
CA ASN A 703 -12.99 7.50 44.15
C ASN A 703 -14.30 7.52 43.35
N THR A 704 -15.26 6.68 43.76
CA THR A 704 -16.53 6.53 43.03
C THR A 704 -17.36 7.80 42.98
N VAL A 705 -17.29 8.66 44.01
CA VAL A 705 -18.00 9.95 44.04
C VAL A 705 -17.43 10.92 43.01
N ALA A 706 -16.09 10.99 42.90
CA ALA A 706 -15.44 11.79 41.87
C ALA A 706 -15.75 11.26 40.46
N LEU A 707 -15.83 9.93 40.30
CA LEU A 707 -16.17 9.29 39.02
C LEU A 707 -17.60 9.62 38.58
N GLU A 708 -18.59 9.46 39.46
CA GLU A 708 -19.99 9.81 39.18
C GLU A 708 -20.15 11.29 38.86
N ARG A 709 -19.47 12.17 39.62
CA ARG A 709 -19.46 13.61 39.36
C ARG A 709 -18.84 13.95 38.01
N SER A 710 -17.79 13.24 37.61
CA SER A 710 -17.14 13.40 36.30
C SER A 710 -18.08 13.07 35.16
N LEU A 711 -18.78 11.93 35.25
CA LEU A 711 -19.76 11.53 34.24
C LEU A 711 -20.91 12.55 34.13
N ASN A 712 -21.40 13.06 35.26
CA ASN A 712 -22.46 14.07 35.27
C ASN A 712 -22.01 15.42 34.69
N ASP A 713 -20.74 15.84 34.88
CA ASP A 713 -20.23 17.06 34.23
C ASP A 713 -20.10 16.89 32.71
N ILE A 714 -19.75 15.68 32.24
CA ILE A 714 -19.77 15.35 30.79
C ILE A 714 -21.20 15.42 30.24
N VAL A 715 -22.18 14.81 30.92
CA VAL A 715 -23.60 14.87 30.51
C VAL A 715 -24.14 16.31 30.51
N ARG A 716 -23.70 17.14 31.46
CA ARG A 716 -24.04 18.58 31.50
C ARG A 716 -23.47 19.32 30.29
N ARG A 717 -22.19 19.07 29.99
CA ARG A 717 -21.39 19.74 28.95
C ARG A 717 -21.82 19.39 27.52
N HIS A 718 -22.24 18.15 27.28
CA HIS A 718 -22.61 17.64 25.95
C HIS A 718 -24.12 17.44 25.85
N GLU A 719 -24.81 18.33 25.14
CA GLU A 719 -26.27 18.30 24.98
C GLU A 719 -26.78 16.96 24.44
N VAL A 720 -26.02 16.36 23.53
CA VAL A 720 -26.39 15.11 22.86
C VAL A 720 -26.61 13.96 23.85
N LEU A 721 -25.90 13.93 24.99
CA LEU A 721 -26.05 12.88 26.01
C LEU A 721 -27.32 13.00 26.84
N ARG A 722 -27.97 14.16 26.81
CA ARG A 722 -29.27 14.46 27.44
C ARG A 722 -30.37 14.71 26.41
N THR A 723 -30.16 14.25 25.17
CA THR A 723 -31.10 14.40 24.05
C THR A 723 -31.91 13.11 23.86
N THR A 724 -33.23 13.26 23.69
CA THR A 724 -34.14 12.22 23.18
C THR A 724 -34.71 12.66 21.84
N PHE A 725 -35.48 11.78 21.20
CA PHE A 725 -35.98 11.98 19.84
C PHE A 725 -37.49 11.76 19.80
N ALA A 726 -38.18 12.62 19.05
CA ALA A 726 -39.62 12.55 18.89
C ALA A 726 -40.01 12.84 17.44
N THR A 727 -41.27 12.60 17.09
CA THR A 727 -41.85 13.03 15.82
C THR A 727 -42.88 14.12 16.11
N VAL A 728 -42.71 15.30 15.52
CA VAL A 728 -43.65 16.42 15.59
C VAL A 728 -44.05 16.78 14.16
N ASP A 729 -45.35 16.86 13.87
CA ASP A 729 -45.90 17.13 12.53
C ASP A 729 -45.30 16.24 11.42
N GLY A 730 -45.05 14.97 11.74
CA GLY A 730 -44.47 14.00 10.82
C GLY A 730 -42.97 14.14 10.58
N GLN A 731 -42.29 15.07 11.25
CA GLN A 731 -40.84 15.26 11.15
C GLN A 731 -40.13 14.83 12.45
N PRO A 732 -38.99 14.12 12.35
CA PRO A 732 -38.22 13.77 13.53
C PRO A 732 -37.48 15.00 14.08
N VAL A 733 -37.51 15.18 15.40
CA VAL A 733 -36.93 16.31 16.12
C VAL A 733 -36.09 15.84 17.32
N GLN A 734 -35.05 16.61 17.65
CA GLN A 734 -34.25 16.45 18.86
C GLN A 734 -34.94 17.16 20.02
N VAL A 735 -35.06 16.48 21.17
CA VAL A 735 -35.60 17.03 22.42
C VAL A 735 -34.49 17.00 23.47
N ILE A 736 -33.93 18.16 23.77
CA ILE A 736 -32.78 18.28 24.67
C ILE A 736 -33.29 18.61 26.08
N ALA A 737 -33.15 17.68 27.03
CA ALA A 737 -33.58 17.90 28.40
C ALA A 737 -32.69 18.94 29.09
N PRO A 738 -33.19 19.98 29.79
CA PRO A 738 -32.37 21.05 30.39
C PRO A 738 -31.25 20.56 31.32
N SER A 739 -31.50 19.44 32.00
CA SER A 739 -30.55 18.75 32.86
C SER A 739 -30.88 17.27 32.89
N LEU A 740 -29.86 16.42 33.02
CA LEU A 740 -29.99 14.99 33.24
C LEU A 740 -28.95 14.55 34.26
N THR A 741 -29.38 13.83 35.29
CA THR A 741 -28.47 13.22 36.27
C THR A 741 -28.27 11.75 35.93
N LEU A 742 -27.03 11.36 35.65
CA LEU A 742 -26.65 9.97 35.39
C LEU A 742 -26.24 9.30 36.71
N SER A 743 -26.95 8.23 37.07
CA SER A 743 -26.59 7.42 38.23
C SER A 743 -25.45 6.45 37.91
N LEU A 744 -24.51 6.25 38.85
CA LEU A 744 -23.44 5.25 38.79
C LEU A 744 -23.63 4.15 39.86
N PRO A 745 -24.55 3.18 39.67
CA PRO A 745 -24.68 2.04 40.57
C PRO A 745 -23.39 1.23 40.64
N VAL A 746 -22.98 0.89 41.86
CA VAL A 746 -21.82 0.03 42.15
C VAL A 746 -22.29 -1.37 42.50
N VAL A 747 -21.90 -2.36 41.70
CA VAL A 747 -22.20 -3.78 41.93
C VAL A 747 -20.93 -4.47 42.42
N SER A 748 -20.90 -4.87 43.69
CA SER A 748 -19.77 -5.63 44.24
C SER A 748 -19.86 -7.11 43.89
N LEU A 749 -18.77 -7.64 43.36
CA LEU A 749 -18.54 -9.06 43.08
C LEU A 749 -17.54 -9.67 44.08
N GLU A 750 -17.18 -8.96 45.15
CA GLU A 750 -16.23 -9.45 46.15
C GLU A 750 -16.77 -10.70 46.87
N GLY A 751 -18.09 -10.82 47.01
CA GLY A 751 -18.78 -12.01 47.56
C GLY A 751 -18.87 -13.19 46.59
N VAL A 752 -18.50 -13.02 45.31
CA VAL A 752 -18.43 -14.11 44.32
C VAL A 752 -17.08 -14.81 44.44
N PRO A 753 -17.00 -16.16 44.37
CA PRO A 753 -15.74 -16.88 44.38
C PRO A 753 -14.77 -16.35 43.32
N LYS A 754 -13.48 -16.18 43.67
CA LYS A 754 -12.48 -15.54 42.80
C LYS A 754 -12.40 -16.16 41.39
N ALA A 755 -12.53 -17.49 41.30
CA ALA A 755 -12.52 -18.21 40.03
C ALA A 755 -13.71 -17.88 39.10
N GLU A 756 -14.83 -17.38 39.67
CA GLU A 756 -16.08 -17.11 38.96
C GLU A 756 -16.32 -15.61 38.71
N ARG A 757 -15.57 -14.72 39.38
CA ARG A 757 -15.75 -13.26 39.31
C ARG A 757 -15.71 -12.72 37.88
N GLU A 758 -14.74 -13.14 37.08
CA GLU A 758 -14.61 -12.70 35.68
C GLU A 758 -15.82 -13.12 34.84
N SER A 759 -16.24 -14.38 34.97
CA SER A 759 -17.43 -14.89 34.27
C SER A 759 -18.68 -14.10 34.67
N ARG A 760 -18.86 -13.84 35.97
CA ARG A 760 -20.00 -13.07 36.48
C ARG A 760 -19.97 -11.61 36.02
N ALA A 761 -18.79 -10.99 35.99
CA ALA A 761 -18.63 -9.64 35.49
C ALA A 761 -18.98 -9.55 33.99
N MET A 762 -18.55 -10.53 33.19
CA MET A 762 -18.85 -10.60 31.76
C MET A 762 -20.35 -10.79 31.49
N GLN A 763 -21.03 -11.63 32.29
CA GLN A 763 -22.50 -11.78 32.22
C GLN A 763 -23.20 -10.45 32.48
N LEU A 764 -22.87 -9.77 33.58
CA LEU A 764 -23.47 -8.48 33.93
C LEU A 764 -23.18 -7.41 32.88
N ALA A 765 -21.97 -7.37 32.34
CA ALA A 765 -21.61 -6.46 31.25
C ALA A 765 -22.46 -6.71 30.00
N THR A 766 -22.65 -7.98 29.65
CA THR A 766 -23.49 -8.40 28.51
C THR A 766 -24.94 -7.98 28.71
N ASP A 767 -25.50 -8.22 29.90
CA ASP A 767 -26.89 -7.84 30.23
C ASP A 767 -27.10 -6.32 30.14
N VAL A 768 -26.14 -5.55 30.65
CA VAL A 768 -26.16 -4.09 30.63
C VAL A 768 -26.07 -3.53 29.21
N VAL A 769 -25.23 -4.12 28.37
CA VAL A 769 -25.05 -3.73 26.96
C VAL A 769 -26.25 -4.10 26.10
N ARG A 770 -26.79 -5.32 26.26
CA ARG A 770 -27.89 -5.85 25.43
C ARG A 770 -29.26 -5.27 25.79
N ARG A 771 -29.39 -4.56 26.90
CA ARG A 771 -30.63 -3.90 27.27
C ARG A 771 -30.95 -2.80 26.24
N PRO A 772 -32.08 -2.82 25.52
CA PRO A 772 -32.43 -1.79 24.54
C PRO A 772 -32.52 -0.39 25.17
N PHE A 773 -32.36 0.64 24.35
CA PHE A 773 -32.61 2.03 24.72
C PHE A 773 -33.94 2.51 24.13
N ASP A 774 -34.73 3.23 24.93
CA ASP A 774 -35.89 3.95 24.44
C ASP A 774 -35.45 5.34 23.97
N LEU A 775 -35.43 5.54 22.65
CA LEU A 775 -35.00 6.82 22.06
C LEU A 775 -35.93 8.00 22.37
N THR A 776 -37.15 7.73 22.81
CA THR A 776 -38.17 8.75 23.10
C THR A 776 -38.05 9.26 24.53
N HIS A 777 -37.81 8.37 25.49
CA HIS A 777 -37.81 8.69 26.92
C HIS A 777 -36.41 8.77 27.54
N GLY A 778 -35.41 8.12 26.94
CA GLY A 778 -34.04 8.11 27.44
C GLY A 778 -33.89 7.55 28.87
N PRO A 779 -32.75 7.81 29.54
CA PRO A 779 -31.52 8.38 28.98
C PRO A 779 -30.84 7.41 28.00
N LEU A 780 -30.10 7.96 27.03
CA LEU A 780 -29.42 7.19 25.97
C LEU A 780 -27.97 6.83 26.29
N LEU A 781 -27.61 7.00 27.55
CA LEU A 781 -26.36 6.63 28.19
C LEU A 781 -26.73 5.99 29.54
N ARG A 782 -26.09 4.87 29.88
CA ARG A 782 -26.14 4.27 31.22
C ARG A 782 -24.73 4.14 31.77
N ALA A 783 -24.59 4.14 33.09
CA ALA A 783 -23.34 3.83 33.75
C ALA A 783 -23.53 2.73 34.78
N VAL A 784 -22.58 1.80 34.88
CA VAL A 784 -22.53 0.78 35.94
C VAL A 784 -21.08 0.53 36.30
N LEU A 785 -20.75 0.48 37.59
CA LEU A 785 -19.43 0.13 38.06
C LEU A 785 -19.47 -1.26 38.71
N LEU A 786 -18.78 -2.23 38.11
CA LEU A 786 -18.56 -3.55 38.71
C LEU A 786 -17.29 -3.48 39.56
N ARG A 787 -17.37 -3.79 40.85
CA ARG A 787 -16.18 -3.92 41.72
C ARG A 787 -15.83 -5.39 41.86
N LEU A 788 -14.70 -5.82 41.31
CA LEU A 788 -14.25 -7.20 41.35
C LEU A 788 -13.45 -7.47 42.63
N GLU A 789 -12.55 -6.55 42.97
CA GLU A 789 -11.74 -6.52 44.20
C GLU A 789 -11.57 -5.05 44.63
N ALA A 790 -10.93 -4.81 45.78
CA ALA A 790 -10.74 -3.45 46.33
C ALA A 790 -10.05 -2.48 45.36
N GLU A 791 -9.16 -2.99 44.50
CA GLU A 791 -8.40 -2.21 43.52
C GLU A 791 -8.70 -2.61 42.06
N GLU A 792 -9.71 -3.44 41.81
CA GLU A 792 -10.02 -3.91 40.46
C GLU A 792 -11.49 -3.69 40.14
N HIS A 793 -11.76 -2.88 39.11
CA HIS A 793 -13.10 -2.45 38.73
C HIS A 793 -13.31 -2.55 37.22
N ILE A 794 -14.58 -2.68 36.80
CA ILE A 794 -15.00 -2.54 35.41
C ILE A 794 -16.08 -1.47 35.35
N LEU A 795 -15.80 -0.36 34.68
CA LEU A 795 -16.76 0.70 34.38
C LEU A 795 -17.44 0.40 33.04
N LEU A 796 -18.76 0.28 33.05
CA LEU A 796 -19.60 0.06 31.88
C LEU A 796 -20.35 1.34 31.55
N LEU A 797 -20.21 1.82 30.31
CA LEU A 797 -20.86 3.02 29.76
C LEU A 797 -21.54 2.69 28.42
N PRO A 798 -22.55 1.80 28.37
CA PRO A 798 -23.28 1.60 27.13
C PRO A 798 -24.06 2.86 26.77
N MET A 799 -24.11 3.16 25.48
CA MET A 799 -24.84 4.30 24.93
C MET A 799 -25.38 3.96 23.54
N HIS A 800 -26.45 4.62 23.12
CA HIS A 800 -26.99 4.41 21.78
C HIS A 800 -26.14 5.17 20.73
N HIS A 801 -25.89 4.56 19.56
CA HIS A 801 -25.07 5.16 18.50
C HIS A 801 -25.66 6.49 17.96
N ILE A 802 -26.93 6.77 18.22
CA ILE A 802 -27.57 8.04 17.84
C ILE A 802 -27.04 9.25 18.63
N VAL A 803 -26.41 9.02 19.79
CA VAL A 803 -25.83 10.08 20.64
C VAL A 803 -24.31 10.01 20.79
N CYS A 804 -23.66 9.01 20.17
CA CYS A 804 -22.21 8.81 20.25
C CYS A 804 -21.69 8.01 19.05
N ASP A 805 -20.41 8.19 18.71
CA ASP A 805 -19.69 7.43 17.69
C ASP A 805 -18.27 7.05 18.13
N GLY A 806 -17.52 6.37 17.26
CA GLY A 806 -16.16 5.92 17.54
C GLY A 806 -15.19 7.03 17.93
N TRP A 807 -15.32 8.23 17.34
CA TRP A 807 -14.46 9.38 17.65
C TRP A 807 -14.85 10.02 18.99
N SER A 808 -16.15 10.12 19.25
CA SER A 808 -16.72 10.70 20.47
C SER A 808 -16.30 9.94 21.73
N ILE A 809 -16.08 8.62 21.63
CA ILE A 809 -15.54 7.81 22.75
C ILE A 809 -14.16 8.31 23.18
N GLY A 810 -13.28 8.66 22.24
CA GLY A 810 -11.95 9.18 22.56
C GLY A 810 -12.00 10.52 23.30
N ILE A 811 -12.99 11.36 22.98
CA ILE A 811 -13.26 12.63 23.69
C ILE A 811 -13.77 12.33 25.10
N LEU A 812 -14.77 11.46 25.22
CA LEU A 812 -15.36 11.08 26.51
C LEU A 812 -14.31 10.55 27.48
N ILE A 813 -13.42 9.66 27.05
CA ILE A 813 -12.35 9.10 27.90
C ILE A 813 -11.39 10.21 28.38
N ARG A 814 -11.02 11.12 27.50
CA ARG A 814 -10.09 12.22 27.81
C ARG A 814 -10.71 13.20 28.82
N GLU A 815 -11.96 13.58 28.61
CA GLU A 815 -12.68 14.44 29.54
C GLU A 815 -12.93 13.74 30.87
N LEU A 816 -13.31 12.45 30.87
CA LEU A 816 -13.49 11.64 32.07
C LEU A 816 -12.21 11.60 32.91
N ALA A 817 -11.05 11.34 32.30
CA ALA A 817 -9.77 11.35 33.00
C ALA A 817 -9.44 12.73 33.61
N THR A 818 -9.66 13.80 32.83
CA THR A 818 -9.38 15.18 33.25
C THR A 818 -10.28 15.62 34.42
N LEU A 819 -11.57 15.35 34.32
CA LEU A 819 -12.57 15.66 35.35
C LEU A 819 -12.37 14.81 36.60
N TYR A 820 -12.07 13.52 36.43
CA TYR A 820 -11.82 12.62 37.54
C TYR A 820 -10.60 13.07 38.36
N GLN A 821 -9.53 13.50 37.70
CA GLN A 821 -8.36 14.06 38.38
C GLN A 821 -8.70 15.32 39.16
N ALA A 822 -9.43 16.27 38.55
CA ALA A 822 -9.84 17.52 39.20
C ALA A 822 -10.76 17.26 40.40
N PHE A 823 -11.82 16.49 40.23
CA PHE A 823 -12.79 16.19 41.29
C PHE A 823 -12.22 15.31 42.40
N SER A 824 -11.30 14.39 42.08
CA SER A 824 -10.57 13.62 43.12
C SER A 824 -9.69 14.52 43.98
N ALA A 825 -9.19 15.62 43.42
CA ALA A 825 -8.43 16.64 44.15
C ALA A 825 -9.31 17.75 44.78
N GLY A 826 -10.63 17.63 44.71
CA GLY A 826 -11.57 18.64 45.23
C GLY A 826 -11.60 19.95 44.43
N GLN A 827 -11.06 19.98 43.21
CA GLN A 827 -11.02 21.13 42.32
C GLN A 827 -12.28 21.21 41.44
N PRO A 828 -12.66 22.40 40.92
CA PRO A 828 -13.74 22.53 39.93
C PRO A 828 -13.35 21.95 38.56
N SER A 829 -14.33 21.84 37.66
CA SER A 829 -14.10 21.38 36.27
C SER A 829 -13.15 22.35 35.55
N PRO A 830 -12.03 21.86 34.96
CA PRO A 830 -11.09 22.70 34.22
C PRO A 830 -11.48 22.86 32.74
N LEU A 831 -12.57 22.26 32.29
CA LEU A 831 -12.96 22.22 30.88
C LEU A 831 -13.80 23.47 30.51
N PRO A 832 -13.42 24.26 29.49
CA PRO A 832 -14.14 25.46 29.07
C PRO A 832 -15.39 25.10 28.27
N GLU A 833 -16.53 25.79 28.44
CA GLU A 833 -17.79 25.51 27.71
C GLU A 833 -17.61 25.35 26.19
N LEU A 834 -18.40 24.45 25.58
CA LEU A 834 -18.32 24.17 24.15
C LEU A 834 -18.89 25.34 23.33
N SER A 835 -18.16 25.76 22.30
CA SER A 835 -18.59 26.83 21.40
C SER A 835 -19.74 26.43 20.49
N VAL A 836 -19.93 25.14 20.25
CA VAL A 836 -21.03 24.55 19.47
C VAL A 836 -21.40 23.18 20.05
N GLN A 837 -22.64 22.77 19.85
CA GLN A 837 -23.21 21.50 20.28
C GLN A 837 -23.67 20.68 19.07
N TYR A 838 -23.95 19.38 19.28
CA TYR A 838 -24.33 18.48 18.18
C TYR A 838 -25.62 18.93 17.46
N ALA A 839 -26.56 19.55 18.18
CA ALA A 839 -27.78 20.08 17.57
C ALA A 839 -27.49 21.23 16.58
N ASP A 840 -26.45 22.04 16.84
CA ASP A 840 -26.00 23.09 15.93
C ASP A 840 -25.46 22.48 14.64
N TYR A 841 -24.68 21.41 14.77
CA TYR A 841 -24.17 20.63 13.64
C TYR A 841 -25.31 20.02 12.80
N ALA A 842 -26.32 19.45 13.45
CA ALA A 842 -27.48 18.89 12.75
C ALA A 842 -28.22 19.95 11.92
N CYS A 843 -28.43 21.14 12.48
CA CYS A 843 -29.08 22.25 11.78
C CYS A 843 -28.23 22.73 10.59
N TRP A 844 -26.94 22.94 10.83
CA TRP A 844 -25.99 23.35 9.80
C TRP A 844 -25.92 22.33 8.65
N GLN A 845 -25.88 21.03 8.96
CA GLN A 845 -25.84 19.98 7.95
C GLN A 845 -27.08 20.02 7.05
N ARG A 846 -28.26 20.22 7.64
CA ARG A 846 -29.53 20.32 6.91
C ARG A 846 -29.60 21.56 6.02
N GLN A 847 -29.02 22.67 6.47
CA GLN A 847 -28.96 23.91 5.69
C GLN A 847 -27.94 23.85 4.56
N TRP A 848 -26.84 23.11 4.75
CA TRP A 848 -25.78 23.02 3.75
C TRP A 848 -26.06 21.98 2.67
N LEU A 849 -26.42 20.76 3.07
CA LEU A 849 -26.63 19.64 2.16
C LEU A 849 -28.06 19.64 1.61
N GLN A 850 -28.39 20.68 0.85
CA GLN A 850 -29.65 20.85 0.13
C GLN A 850 -29.40 21.38 -1.30
N GLY A 851 -30.39 21.24 -2.18
CA GLY A 851 -30.31 21.72 -3.56
C GLY A 851 -29.12 21.14 -4.33
N GLU A 852 -28.42 21.98 -5.09
CA GLU A 852 -27.30 21.60 -5.96
C GLU A 852 -26.16 20.88 -5.20
N VAL A 853 -25.90 21.26 -3.95
CA VAL A 853 -24.87 20.60 -3.11
C VAL A 853 -25.25 19.13 -2.87
N LEU A 854 -26.52 18.89 -2.51
CA LEU A 854 -27.03 17.54 -2.26
C LEU A 854 -27.09 16.72 -3.55
N GLU A 855 -27.57 17.30 -4.65
CA GLU A 855 -27.64 16.63 -5.96
C GLU A 855 -26.25 16.22 -6.46
N THR A 856 -25.24 17.07 -6.26
CA THR A 856 -23.85 16.77 -6.60
C THR A 856 -23.33 15.57 -5.81
N GLN A 857 -23.58 15.55 -4.49
CA GLN A 857 -23.18 14.42 -3.64
C GLN A 857 -23.92 13.14 -4.02
N LEU A 858 -25.23 13.22 -4.27
CA LEU A 858 -26.04 12.06 -4.69
C LEU A 858 -25.66 11.55 -6.09
N SER A 859 -25.22 12.41 -7.00
CA SER A 859 -24.78 11.99 -8.34
C SER A 859 -23.42 11.28 -8.32
N TYR A 860 -22.61 11.57 -7.30
CA TYR A 860 -21.32 10.91 -7.09
C TYR A 860 -21.47 9.48 -6.54
N TRP A 861 -22.39 9.28 -5.60
CA TRP A 861 -22.69 7.98 -4.98
C TRP A 861 -23.59 7.13 -5.87
#